data_AF-A0A2P9CUJ1-F1
#
_entry.id   AF-A0A2P9CUJ1-F1
#
_cell.length_a   1.000
_cell.length_b   1.000
_cell.length_c   1.000
_cell.angle_alpha   90.00
_cell.angle_beta   90.00
_cell.angle_gamma   90.00
#
_symmetry.space_group_name_H-M   'P 1'
#
loop_
_entity.id
_entity.type
_entity.pdbx_description
1 polymer ?
#
loop_
_entity_poly.entity_id
_entity_poly.type
_entity_poly.pdbx_seq_one_letter_code
_entity_poly.pdbx_strand_id
1 'polypeptide(L)'
;MLENTKVNIFYGNNKYPFICKSILNVYKNKNKKSLLKSGSTVNVDENIKFIKDAKVEELKIEFITKDPNNNSNNNINHCDNKKEEGINLNKSNNIEKLPYICSSDKIFAKILDHILQTNLHNISEKVDNKNNKVFNIYIQTQYDEWIDFFRCKNINKDIEFICEHLNKHLHLNTFVVSEFLTLSDIFIYFEMYKYFHVTSSYYAKYSKIYKNINRWHKLIDNLIYVEDAEWKKNLKVLVCDNKTNLDVRKDSVKNTNNKNNNNNNNNNNNNNNKSTNIVDDGKSKKKNVATSYSGKLENAVVGNVVTRFPPEPSGYLHIGHAKAAFLNNYYAQMYEGKMLLRFDDTNPVLEDIKYEKSIIEDLEMLGLKYEKISYSSDHFDLLENYCIEMIKMNKAYADDTSVEEMRNQRGEGIESVNRNNSIEKNLELFNEMRKGTEIGQKNCIRAKINMQSKNKCMRDPVMYRCIVDVPHHKHQFKYKCYPTYDFACPIIDSFEGVTHALRTNEYSDRIEQYNWFISTLSLRKVYIYEFSRLAFVKTVMSKRKLKWFVENNVVDSWVDPRFPTIKGILRRGLTKEALFQFILEQGPSKAGNLMQWDKLWSINKQIIDPLIPRYAAVNKNTSILLILTDLNDTIIEKQRDLHMKNKSLGTCTMYYNNKYLIELEDAQSLLENEEITLIKLGNIIIKNIEKHDGKIKQINALSNFDGDFKTTKKKIHWLPYLPQQLITCTLYEYDHLITVDKFENDNKEDWTNFINFNSKYETLAYAEPSISTLKVSDKFQFERRGYFIVDKIDSNQHLHLIKIPDGKSKNMSIITTKVDPKQLAGTKHTKNN
;
A
#
# COMPACT_ATOMS: atom_id res chain seq x y z
N MET A 1 24.63 -41.44 -0.42
CA MET A 1 25.52 -42.16 0.52
C MET A 1 25.87 -41.30 1.73
N LEU A 2 24.89 -40.88 2.53
CA LEU A 2 25.13 -40.35 3.89
C LEU A 2 23.86 -40.60 4.72
N GLU A 3 23.53 -41.87 4.96
CA GLU A 3 22.40 -42.26 5.83
C GLU A 3 22.84 -42.51 7.29
N ASN A 4 24.14 -42.48 7.60
CA ASN A 4 24.68 -42.94 8.89
C ASN A 4 25.78 -42.03 9.50
N THR A 5 25.65 -40.70 9.42
CA THR A 5 26.64 -39.80 10.04
C THR A 5 26.28 -39.52 11.50
N LYS A 6 27.20 -39.84 12.43
CA LYS A 6 27.07 -39.49 13.85
C LYS A 6 27.79 -38.17 14.14
N VAL A 7 27.20 -37.37 15.01
CA VAL A 7 27.66 -36.02 15.34
C VAL A 7 28.06 -35.97 16.81
N ASN A 8 29.31 -35.61 17.09
CA ASN A 8 29.78 -35.34 18.44
C ASN A 8 29.85 -33.83 18.66
N ILE A 9 29.34 -33.38 19.81
CA ILE A 9 29.35 -31.96 20.19
C ILE A 9 30.14 -31.82 21.49
N PHE A 10 31.27 -31.10 21.43
CA PHE A 10 32.19 -30.92 22.54
C PHE A 10 32.03 -29.54 23.18
N TYR A 11 32.04 -29.49 24.52
CA TYR A 11 31.93 -28.24 25.30
C TYR A 11 32.77 -28.29 26.58
N GLY A 12 33.38 -27.15 26.96
CA GLY A 12 34.25 -27.02 28.14
C GLY A 12 33.75 -26.05 29.22
N ASN A 13 34.54 -25.91 30.29
CA ASN A 13 34.17 -25.13 31.49
C ASN A 13 34.78 -23.70 31.42
N ASN A 14 33.92 -22.69 31.32
CA ASN A 14 34.15 -21.28 31.69
C ASN A 14 35.15 -20.45 30.86
N LYS A 15 34.64 -19.76 29.82
CA LYS A 15 34.66 -18.29 29.61
C LYS A 15 34.21 -18.01 28.17
N TYR A 16 33.20 -17.17 27.99
CA TYR A 16 32.64 -16.79 26.68
C TYR A 16 33.69 -16.07 25.80
N PRO A 17 33.75 -16.36 24.48
CA PRO A 17 32.82 -15.71 23.53
C PRO A 17 32.19 -16.71 22.54
N PHE A 18 30.90 -16.58 22.24
CA PHE A 18 30.27 -17.34 21.14
C PHE A 18 30.35 -16.53 19.84
N ILE A 19 31.19 -16.95 18.89
CA ILE A 19 31.02 -16.62 17.47
C ILE A 19 30.46 -17.85 16.79
N CYS A 20 29.16 -17.88 16.51
CA CYS A 20 28.57 -18.94 15.69
C CYS A 20 28.83 -18.64 14.19
N LYS A 21 30.05 -18.87 13.72
CA LYS A 21 30.34 -18.96 12.29
C LYS A 21 30.02 -20.37 11.81
N SER A 22 28.83 -20.59 11.25
CA SER A 22 28.57 -21.78 10.41
C SER A 22 27.46 -21.56 9.40
N ILE A 23 27.88 -21.62 8.14
CA ILE A 23 27.13 -21.73 6.90
C ILE A 23 26.59 -23.16 6.78
N LEU A 24 25.34 -23.35 6.36
CA LEU A 24 24.84 -24.65 5.90
C LEU A 24 24.42 -24.54 4.43
N ASN A 25 25.32 -24.95 3.54
CA ASN A 25 25.00 -25.35 2.18
C ASN A 25 24.58 -26.83 2.21
N VAL A 26 23.34 -27.15 1.87
CA VAL A 26 22.92 -28.53 1.59
C VAL A 26 22.35 -28.58 0.18
N TYR A 27 23.07 -29.27 -0.70
CA TYR A 27 22.66 -29.51 -2.09
C TYR A 27 21.37 -30.33 -2.16
N LYS A 28 20.46 -29.91 -3.05
CA LYS A 28 19.21 -30.59 -3.37
C LYS A 28 19.48 -31.79 -4.27
N ASN A 29 19.24 -33.00 -3.76
CA ASN A 29 19.18 -34.18 -4.62
C ASN A 29 17.80 -34.22 -5.30
N LYS A 30 17.76 -34.05 -6.62
CA LYS A 30 16.55 -34.21 -7.45
C LYS A 30 16.17 -35.68 -7.47
N ASN A 31 15.20 -36.09 -6.67
CA ASN A 31 14.21 -37.14 -6.98
C ASN A 31 13.34 -37.42 -5.75
N LYS A 32 12.17 -36.78 -5.66
CA LYS A 32 11.12 -37.13 -4.70
C LYS A 32 9.90 -37.67 -5.44
N LYS A 33 10.01 -38.92 -5.90
CA LYS A 33 8.91 -39.81 -6.28
C LYS A 33 9.35 -41.26 -6.03
N SER A 34 9.46 -41.69 -4.77
CA SER A 34 9.38 -43.13 -4.42
C SER A 34 9.39 -43.47 -2.92
N LEU A 35 9.80 -42.61 -1.99
CA LEU A 35 9.85 -42.99 -0.55
C LEU A 35 8.62 -42.51 0.24
N LEU A 36 7.49 -43.15 -0.03
CA LEU A 36 6.32 -43.24 0.86
C LEU A 36 5.90 -44.70 0.85
N LYS A 37 6.75 -45.59 1.38
CA LYS A 37 6.45 -47.03 1.57
C LYS A 37 7.55 -47.74 2.40
N SER A 38 7.74 -47.31 3.65
CA SER A 38 8.23 -48.20 4.73
C SER A 38 8.09 -47.48 6.07
N GLY A 39 7.29 -48.04 6.97
CA GLY A 39 7.09 -47.53 8.32
C GLY A 39 8.27 -47.89 9.22
N SER A 40 9.33 -47.08 9.18
CA SER A 40 10.43 -47.16 10.13
C SER A 40 10.70 -45.77 10.71
N THR A 41 10.30 -45.57 11.96
CA THR A 41 10.69 -44.41 12.78
C THR A 41 12.18 -44.46 13.03
N VAL A 42 12.95 -43.57 12.41
CA VAL A 42 14.37 -43.39 12.73
C VAL A 42 14.44 -42.61 14.05
N ASN A 43 14.96 -43.24 15.09
CA ASN A 43 15.14 -42.60 16.40
C ASN A 43 16.45 -41.79 16.37
N VAL A 44 16.34 -40.46 16.29
CA VAL A 44 17.46 -39.54 16.01
C VAL A 44 18.38 -39.35 17.23
N ASP A 45 17.92 -39.68 18.44
CA ASP A 45 18.70 -39.57 19.67
C ASP A 45 19.99 -40.42 19.66
N GLU A 46 20.08 -41.48 18.86
CA GLU A 46 21.27 -42.35 18.79
C GLU A 46 22.43 -41.79 17.94
N ASN A 47 22.19 -40.69 17.23
CA ASN A 47 23.13 -40.11 16.27
C ASN A 47 23.83 -38.83 16.77
N ILE A 48 23.44 -38.30 17.94
CA ILE A 48 24.04 -37.10 18.53
C ILE A 48 24.56 -37.40 19.93
N LYS A 49 25.87 -37.17 20.15
CA LYS A 49 26.51 -37.41 21.45
C LYS A 49 27.19 -36.15 21.97
N PHE A 50 26.77 -35.69 23.15
CA PHE A 50 27.39 -34.57 23.84
C PHE A 50 28.54 -35.07 24.71
N ILE A 51 29.73 -34.51 24.52
CA ILE A 51 30.94 -34.93 25.23
C ILE A 51 31.54 -33.70 25.92
N LYS A 52 31.63 -33.74 27.25
CA LYS A 52 32.26 -32.67 28.02
C LYS A 52 33.77 -32.84 27.99
N ASP A 53 34.48 -31.88 27.39
CA ASP A 53 35.94 -31.89 27.31
C ASP A 53 36.49 -30.64 27.97
N ALA A 54 37.25 -30.83 29.06
CA ALA A 54 37.79 -29.75 29.85
C ALA A 54 38.86 -28.92 29.14
N LYS A 55 39.39 -29.39 28.00
CA LYS A 55 40.39 -28.67 27.17
C LYS A 55 39.77 -27.81 26.08
N VAL A 56 38.45 -27.86 25.90
CA VAL A 56 37.74 -27.19 24.81
C VAL A 56 37.27 -25.81 25.28
N GLU A 57 37.94 -24.76 24.81
CA GLU A 57 37.62 -23.36 25.17
C GLU A 57 36.42 -22.80 24.36
N GLU A 58 36.08 -23.38 23.20
CA GLU A 58 34.93 -23.01 22.34
C GLU A 58 34.16 -24.24 21.82
N LEU A 59 32.85 -24.10 21.56
CA LEU A 59 31.96 -25.21 21.21
C LEU A 59 32.28 -25.79 19.81
N LYS A 60 32.68 -27.07 19.74
CA LYS A 60 33.13 -27.73 18.51
C LYS A 60 32.19 -28.86 18.08
N ILE A 61 31.84 -28.93 16.79
CA ILE A 61 31.01 -29.99 16.19
C ILE A 61 31.88 -30.82 15.23
N GLU A 62 31.93 -32.14 15.42
CA GLU A 62 32.63 -33.06 14.52
C GLU A 62 31.69 -34.15 13.97
N PHE A 63 31.82 -34.42 12.66
CA PHE A 63 31.10 -35.46 11.95
C PHE A 63 31.99 -36.69 11.79
N ILE A 64 31.53 -37.85 12.29
CA ILE A 64 32.26 -39.11 12.12
C ILE A 64 31.76 -39.79 10.84
N THR A 65 32.63 -39.86 9.83
CA THR A 65 32.44 -40.75 8.68
C THR A 65 33.02 -42.12 9.02
N LYS A 66 32.16 -43.15 9.10
CA LYS A 66 32.66 -44.54 9.09
C LYS A 66 33.04 -44.90 7.65
N ASP A 67 34.34 -44.94 7.37
CA ASP A 67 34.85 -45.63 6.19
C ASP A 67 35.12 -47.10 6.57
N PRO A 68 34.56 -48.10 5.88
CA PRO A 68 34.90 -49.50 6.07
C PRO A 68 36.11 -49.82 5.19
N ASN A 69 37.29 -49.89 5.81
CA ASN A 69 38.54 -50.57 5.38
C ASN A 69 39.79 -49.68 5.55
N ASN A 70 40.42 -49.69 6.73
CA ASN A 70 41.77 -50.26 6.89
C ASN A 70 42.23 -50.24 8.35
N ASN A 71 42.84 -51.37 8.74
CA ASN A 71 43.35 -51.73 10.05
C ASN A 71 44.71 -51.08 10.38
N SER A 72 44.92 -50.71 11.66
CA SER A 72 46.01 -51.10 12.57
C SER A 72 46.10 -50.09 13.73
N ASN A 73 45.74 -50.45 14.99
CA ASN A 73 46.57 -51.11 16.02
C ASN A 73 47.96 -50.45 16.18
N ASN A 74 48.40 -49.87 17.31
CA ASN A 74 48.33 -50.35 18.70
C ASN A 74 48.52 -49.25 19.76
N ASN A 75 47.68 -49.32 20.79
CA ASN A 75 47.93 -49.33 22.24
C ASN A 75 49.32 -49.00 22.88
N ILE A 76 49.21 -48.13 23.91
CA ILE A 76 49.65 -48.26 25.33
C ILE A 76 51.14 -48.15 25.66
N ASN A 77 51.48 -47.16 26.52
CA ASN A 77 52.09 -47.32 27.86
C ASN A 77 52.16 -45.94 28.56
N HIS A 78 51.64 -45.77 29.79
CA HIS A 78 52.30 -46.03 31.08
C HIS A 78 53.70 -45.39 31.14
N CYS A 79 54.11 -44.59 32.13
CA CYS A 79 53.92 -44.69 33.57
C CYS A 79 54.65 -43.49 34.22
N ASP A 80 54.10 -42.99 35.33
CA ASP A 80 54.80 -42.78 36.62
C ASP A 80 56.01 -41.81 36.70
N ASN A 81 56.33 -41.16 37.82
CA ASN A 81 56.08 -41.48 39.22
C ASN A 81 56.45 -40.29 40.14
N LYS A 82 55.90 -40.34 41.37
CA LYS A 82 56.41 -39.78 42.66
C LYS A 82 56.19 -38.27 42.92
N LYS A 83 55.76 -37.83 44.12
CA LYS A 83 55.73 -38.47 45.46
C LYS A 83 54.74 -37.79 46.41
N GLU A 84 54.28 -38.61 47.35
CA GLU A 84 53.40 -38.49 48.52
C GLU A 84 53.69 -37.34 49.51
N GLU A 85 52.67 -36.91 50.26
CA GLU A 85 52.47 -37.28 51.68
C GLU A 85 50.99 -37.15 52.11
N GLY A 86 50.44 -38.18 52.77
CA GLY A 86 49.05 -38.31 53.24
C GLY A 86 48.80 -37.73 54.64
N ILE A 87 47.72 -37.99 55.40
CA ILE A 87 46.87 -39.17 55.55
C ILE A 87 45.51 -38.78 56.20
N ASN A 88 44.43 -39.38 55.66
CA ASN A 88 43.15 -39.91 56.21
C ASN A 88 42.51 -39.44 57.54
N LEU A 89 41.18 -39.28 57.54
CA LEU A 89 40.23 -40.35 57.98
C LEU A 89 38.73 -40.05 57.70
N ASN A 90 38.20 -40.84 56.76
CA ASN A 90 36.83 -41.30 56.47
C ASN A 90 35.69 -41.12 57.51
N LYS A 91 34.53 -40.58 57.07
CA LYS A 91 33.29 -41.30 56.61
C LYS A 91 32.02 -40.45 56.83
N SER A 92 31.33 -40.07 55.76
CA SER A 92 29.87 -40.26 55.60
C SER A 92 29.46 -39.88 54.19
N ASN A 93 28.64 -40.75 53.59
CA ASN A 93 28.05 -40.57 52.27
C ASN A 93 27.19 -39.30 52.25
N ASN A 94 27.46 -38.39 51.33
CA ASN A 94 26.43 -37.60 50.69
C ASN A 94 26.82 -37.31 49.24
N ILE A 95 26.00 -37.83 48.34
CA ILE A 95 26.00 -37.53 46.92
C ILE A 95 25.65 -36.04 46.79
N GLU A 96 26.65 -35.19 46.63
CA GLU A 96 26.43 -33.82 46.17
C GLU A 96 26.32 -33.79 44.64
N LYS A 97 25.08 -33.56 44.22
CA LYS A 97 24.61 -33.30 42.86
C LYS A 97 25.57 -32.38 42.10
N LEU A 98 26.14 -32.89 41.01
CA LEU A 98 26.69 -32.07 39.93
C LEU A 98 25.61 -31.10 39.40
N PRO A 99 25.97 -29.84 39.07
CA PRO A 99 25.01 -28.79 38.80
C PRO A 99 24.23 -29.08 37.52
N TYR A 100 22.92 -28.92 37.61
CA TYR A 100 21.97 -29.06 36.52
C TYR A 100 22.40 -28.24 35.30
N ILE A 101 22.41 -28.90 34.13
CA ILE A 101 22.44 -28.24 32.82
C ILE A 101 21.28 -27.24 32.77
N CYS A 102 21.57 -25.97 32.49
CA CYS A 102 20.56 -24.92 32.47
C CYS A 102 19.50 -25.22 31.40
N SER A 103 18.22 -25.02 31.72
CA SER A 103 17.10 -25.38 30.84
C SER A 103 17.15 -24.68 29.47
N SER A 104 17.81 -23.52 29.39
CA SER A 104 18.05 -22.76 28.16
C SER A 104 18.84 -23.53 27.10
N ASP A 105 19.82 -24.33 27.50
CA ASP A 105 20.72 -25.04 26.56
C ASP A 105 20.03 -26.26 25.95
N LYS A 106 19.15 -26.90 26.73
CA LYS A 106 18.25 -27.97 26.25
C LYS A 106 17.17 -27.43 25.31
N ILE A 107 16.71 -26.20 25.53
CA ILE A 107 15.71 -25.55 24.68
C ILE A 107 16.33 -25.14 23.35
N PHE A 108 17.55 -24.58 23.35
CA PHE A 108 18.28 -24.26 22.12
C PHE A 108 18.55 -25.52 21.28
N ALA A 109 18.97 -26.61 21.90
CA ALA A 109 19.18 -27.89 21.22
C ALA A 109 17.89 -28.45 20.61
N LYS A 110 16.74 -28.38 21.32
CA LYS A 110 15.44 -28.83 20.80
C LYS A 110 14.89 -27.94 19.68
N ILE A 111 15.14 -26.64 19.73
CA ILE A 111 14.73 -25.68 18.69
C ILE A 111 15.57 -25.88 17.42
N LEU A 112 16.88 -26.10 17.56
CA LEU A 112 17.77 -26.42 16.45
C LEU A 112 17.35 -27.73 15.78
N ASP A 113 17.05 -28.76 16.58
CA ASP A 113 16.53 -30.05 16.10
C ASP A 113 15.20 -29.89 15.34
N HIS A 114 14.25 -29.12 15.87
CA HIS A 114 12.96 -28.85 15.22
C HIS A 114 13.10 -28.05 13.90
N ILE A 115 14.00 -27.07 13.82
CA ILE A 115 14.26 -26.28 12.60
C ILE A 115 14.93 -27.14 11.51
N LEU A 116 15.79 -28.08 11.91
CA LEU A 116 16.43 -29.03 10.99
C LEU A 116 15.43 -30.09 10.49
N GLN A 117 14.49 -30.54 11.32
CA GLN A 117 13.45 -31.50 10.97
C GLN A 117 12.33 -30.93 10.07
N THR A 118 11.99 -29.65 10.24
CA THR A 118 10.84 -29.00 9.55
C THR A 118 11.20 -28.37 8.20
N ASN A 119 12.48 -28.36 7.80
CA ASN A 119 12.95 -27.71 6.57
C ASN A 119 12.62 -26.20 6.48
N LEU A 120 12.31 -25.53 7.59
CA LEU A 120 12.00 -24.09 7.66
C LEU A 120 13.17 -23.18 7.26
N HIS A 121 14.38 -23.73 7.08
CA HIS A 121 15.56 -23.04 6.57
C HIS A 121 15.59 -22.91 5.03
N ASN A 122 14.67 -23.58 4.30
CA ASN A 122 14.68 -23.68 2.84
C ASN A 122 13.40 -23.08 2.23
N ILE A 123 13.32 -21.75 2.22
CA ILE A 123 12.36 -21.00 1.41
C ILE A 123 13.15 -19.99 0.55
N SER A 124 13.81 -20.50 -0.49
CA SER A 124 14.19 -19.74 -1.69
C SER A 124 15.05 -20.62 -2.62
N GLU A 125 14.50 -21.04 -3.76
CA GLU A 125 15.32 -21.32 -4.95
C GLU A 125 14.58 -20.84 -6.20
N LYS A 126 14.96 -19.64 -6.65
CA LYS A 126 15.14 -19.33 -8.07
C LYS A 126 16.31 -18.35 -8.20
N VAL A 127 17.52 -18.87 -8.42
CA VAL A 127 18.60 -18.11 -9.04
C VAL A 127 19.33 -19.03 -10.02
N ASP A 128 19.27 -18.64 -11.29
CA ASP A 128 20.11 -19.17 -12.36
C ASP A 128 21.53 -18.60 -12.27
N ASN A 129 22.47 -19.38 -12.79
CA ASN A 129 23.92 -19.27 -12.68
C ASN A 129 24.53 -17.90 -13.06
N LYS A 130 25.35 -17.33 -12.17
CA LYS A 130 26.79 -17.00 -12.35
C LYS A 130 27.27 -15.98 -11.29
N ASN A 131 28.22 -16.42 -10.45
CA ASN A 131 29.22 -15.66 -9.69
C ASN A 131 28.85 -14.28 -9.12
N ASN A 132 28.53 -14.20 -7.82
CA ASN A 132 29.48 -13.83 -6.75
C ASN A 132 28.71 -13.57 -5.44
N LYS A 133 29.18 -14.22 -4.36
CA LYS A 133 28.73 -13.99 -2.99
C LYS A 133 29.02 -12.56 -2.57
N VAL A 134 27.99 -11.86 -2.08
CA VAL A 134 28.17 -10.81 -1.07
C VAL A 134 27.31 -11.21 0.13
N PHE A 135 27.98 -11.70 1.17
CA PHE A 135 27.39 -11.87 2.50
C PHE A 135 27.29 -10.49 3.14
N ASN A 136 26.09 -10.09 3.58
CA ASN A 136 25.91 -8.82 4.26
C ASN A 136 26.49 -8.91 5.70
N ILE A 137 27.72 -8.43 5.89
CA ILE A 137 28.43 -8.32 7.19
C ILE A 137 27.60 -7.59 8.27
N TYR A 138 26.64 -6.76 7.87
CA TYR A 138 25.73 -6.04 8.76
C TYR A 138 24.75 -6.95 9.49
N ILE A 139 24.34 -8.07 8.87
CA ILE A 139 23.40 -9.02 9.47
C ILE A 139 24.10 -9.83 10.59
N GLN A 140 25.40 -10.10 10.46
CA GLN A 140 26.14 -10.94 11.41
C GLN A 140 26.49 -10.19 12.71
N THR A 141 26.66 -8.87 12.66
CA THR A 141 27.06 -8.02 13.80
C THR A 141 25.88 -7.60 14.70
N GLN A 142 24.65 -7.56 14.17
CA GLN A 142 23.45 -7.28 14.98
C GLN A 142 23.01 -8.46 15.86
N TYR A 143 23.40 -9.70 15.52
CA TYR A 143 22.98 -10.91 16.27
C TYR A 143 23.60 -11.01 17.65
N ASP A 144 24.89 -10.69 17.77
CA ASP A 144 25.65 -10.79 19.02
C ASP A 144 25.21 -9.68 19.99
N GLU A 145 24.99 -8.47 19.49
CA GLU A 145 24.52 -7.32 20.29
C GLU A 145 23.14 -7.56 20.93
N TRP A 146 22.21 -8.18 20.20
CA TRP A 146 20.84 -8.46 20.67
C TRP A 146 20.79 -9.51 21.78
N ILE A 147 21.53 -10.60 21.59
CA ILE A 147 21.58 -11.69 22.56
C ILE A 147 22.34 -11.24 23.83
N ASP A 148 23.43 -10.48 23.67
CA ASP A 148 24.22 -9.97 24.80
C ASP A 148 23.46 -8.92 25.61
N PHE A 149 22.73 -8.01 24.94
CA PHE A 149 21.84 -7.05 25.60
C PHE A 149 20.81 -7.75 26.49
N PHE A 150 20.18 -8.82 25.99
CA PHE A 150 19.15 -9.55 26.74
C PHE A 150 19.72 -10.38 27.89
N ARG A 151 20.88 -11.03 27.69
CA ARG A 151 21.51 -11.90 28.69
C ARG A 151 22.05 -11.15 29.91
N CYS A 152 22.37 -9.87 29.76
CA CYS A 152 22.89 -9.04 30.85
C CYS A 152 21.79 -8.36 31.70
N LYS A 153 20.51 -8.62 31.41
CA LYS A 153 19.38 -7.94 32.05
C LYS A 153 18.47 -8.91 32.79
N ASN A 154 17.96 -8.48 33.94
CA ASN A 154 16.95 -9.25 34.65
C ASN A 154 15.58 -8.86 34.13
N ILE A 155 14.94 -9.74 33.36
CA ILE A 155 13.68 -9.43 32.65
C ILE A 155 12.58 -8.93 33.60
N ASN A 156 12.55 -9.37 34.86
CA ASN A 156 11.53 -8.93 35.82
C ASN A 156 11.76 -7.50 36.34
N LYS A 157 13.02 -7.04 36.37
CA LYS A 157 13.39 -5.70 36.85
C LYS A 157 13.54 -4.68 35.72
N ASP A 158 13.97 -5.13 34.55
CA ASP A 158 14.37 -4.25 33.45
C ASP A 158 13.34 -4.22 32.30
N ILE A 159 12.14 -4.78 32.48
CA ILE A 159 11.18 -5.01 31.38
C ILE A 159 10.82 -3.73 30.60
N GLU A 160 10.66 -2.59 31.27
CA GLU A 160 10.31 -1.34 30.61
C GLU A 160 11.45 -0.87 29.70
N PHE A 161 12.69 -0.90 30.20
CA PHE A 161 13.88 -0.56 29.43
C PHE A 161 14.12 -1.53 28.27
N ILE A 162 13.96 -2.84 28.51
CA ILE A 162 14.03 -3.88 27.49
C ILE A 162 13.00 -3.62 26.39
N CYS A 163 11.75 -3.33 26.77
CA CYS A 163 10.69 -3.05 25.81
C CYS A 163 10.90 -1.74 25.07
N GLU A 164 11.42 -0.69 25.69
CA GLU A 164 11.77 0.55 24.99
C GLU A 164 12.88 0.32 23.97
N HIS A 165 13.94 -0.38 24.37
CA HIS A 165 15.07 -0.70 23.51
C HIS A 165 14.64 -1.54 22.31
N LEU A 166 13.91 -2.63 22.56
CA LEU A 166 13.36 -3.48 21.50
C LEU A 166 12.37 -2.72 20.62
N ASN A 167 11.45 -1.94 21.20
CA ASN A 167 10.46 -1.22 20.41
C ASN A 167 11.09 -0.15 19.52
N LYS A 168 12.17 0.51 19.99
CA LYS A 168 12.97 1.47 19.21
C LYS A 168 13.77 0.77 18.12
N HIS A 169 14.36 -0.39 18.41
CA HIS A 169 15.11 -1.14 17.41
C HIS A 169 14.18 -1.74 16.34
N LEU A 170 13.09 -2.39 16.75
CA LEU A 170 12.04 -2.87 15.86
C LEU A 170 11.36 -1.73 15.09
N HIS A 171 11.34 -0.51 15.62
CA HIS A 171 10.88 0.68 14.89
C HIS A 171 11.77 1.00 13.68
N LEU A 172 13.09 0.96 13.85
CA LEU A 172 14.03 1.24 12.75
C LEU A 172 14.03 0.14 11.69
N ASN A 173 13.63 -1.08 12.07
CA ASN A 173 13.51 -2.24 11.20
C ASN A 173 12.05 -2.62 10.87
N THR A 174 11.10 -1.67 10.98
CA THR A 174 9.68 -1.98 10.75
C THR A 174 9.37 -2.24 9.28
N PHE A 175 9.33 -3.53 8.94
CA PHE A 175 8.75 -4.20 7.77
C PHE A 175 9.59 -4.27 6.49
N VAL A 176 9.92 -5.53 6.13
CA VAL A 176 10.40 -6.05 4.83
C VAL A 176 11.89 -5.85 4.48
N VAL A 177 12.81 -6.39 5.29
CA VAL A 177 14.18 -6.69 4.82
C VAL A 177 14.71 -8.07 5.26
N SER A 178 13.87 -8.94 5.81
CA SER A 178 14.17 -10.38 5.79
C SER A 178 12.88 -11.19 5.69
N GLU A 179 12.82 -12.11 4.72
CA GLU A 179 11.77 -13.14 4.63
C GLU A 179 12.02 -14.30 5.61
N PHE A 180 12.94 -14.11 6.56
CA PHE A 180 13.42 -15.13 7.47
C PHE A 180 13.49 -14.60 8.91
N LEU A 181 13.04 -15.43 9.86
CA LEU A 181 13.30 -15.24 11.28
C LEU A 181 14.74 -15.64 11.57
N THR A 182 15.38 -14.88 12.45
CA THR A 182 16.75 -15.16 12.88
C THR A 182 16.73 -15.95 14.19
N LEU A 183 17.82 -16.63 14.52
CA LEU A 183 17.91 -17.35 15.81
C LEU A 183 17.76 -16.40 17.00
N SER A 184 18.26 -15.16 16.88
CA SER A 184 18.10 -14.11 17.88
C SER A 184 16.64 -13.66 18.03
N ASP A 185 15.89 -13.56 16.93
CA ASP A 185 14.46 -13.23 16.97
C ASP A 185 13.68 -14.28 17.76
N ILE A 186 13.94 -15.56 17.47
CA ILE A 186 13.26 -16.68 18.12
C ILE A 186 13.64 -16.76 19.61
N PHE A 187 14.91 -16.56 19.93
CA PHE A 187 15.40 -16.56 21.31
C PHE A 187 14.76 -15.45 22.16
N ILE A 188 14.78 -14.20 21.67
CA ILE A 188 14.23 -13.06 22.40
C ILE A 188 12.71 -13.15 22.50
N TYR A 189 12.04 -13.60 21.42
CA TYR A 189 10.61 -13.84 21.45
C TYR A 189 10.26 -14.83 22.55
N PHE A 190 11.02 -15.92 22.69
CA PHE A 190 10.77 -16.94 23.69
C PHE A 190 11.02 -16.46 25.13
N GLU A 191 12.10 -15.72 25.37
CA GLU A 191 12.38 -15.14 26.69
C GLU A 191 11.32 -14.11 27.10
N MET A 192 10.87 -13.28 26.15
CA MET A 192 9.74 -12.36 26.38
C MET A 192 8.42 -13.09 26.56
N TYR A 193 8.18 -14.15 25.79
CA TYR A 193 6.96 -14.96 25.87
C TYR A 193 6.80 -15.54 27.28
N LYS A 194 7.87 -16.05 27.90
CA LYS A 194 7.86 -16.49 29.30
C LYS A 194 7.37 -15.40 30.25
N TYR A 195 7.77 -14.14 30.06
CA TYR A 195 7.34 -13.03 30.91
C TYR A 195 5.88 -12.62 30.65
N PHE A 196 5.50 -12.45 29.38
CA PHE A 196 4.17 -11.94 29.00
C PHE A 196 3.04 -12.96 29.11
N HIS A 197 3.33 -14.26 28.96
CA HIS A 197 2.30 -15.32 29.05
C HIS A 197 2.10 -15.91 30.46
N VAL A 198 3.01 -15.66 31.40
CA VAL A 198 2.82 -16.06 32.82
C VAL A 198 1.77 -15.17 33.50
N THR A 199 1.56 -13.94 33.03
CA THR A 199 0.52 -13.03 33.55
C THR A 199 -0.13 -12.21 32.41
N SER A 200 -1.35 -12.60 32.04
CA SER A 200 -2.14 -12.01 30.94
C SER A 200 -2.35 -10.49 31.03
N SER A 201 -2.19 -9.89 32.21
CA SER A 201 -2.24 -8.44 32.42
C SER A 201 -1.05 -7.68 31.82
N TYR A 202 0.17 -8.25 31.82
CA TYR A 202 1.35 -7.55 31.31
C TYR A 202 1.36 -7.48 29.79
N TYR A 203 1.01 -8.56 29.10
CA TYR A 203 0.88 -8.53 27.65
C TYR A 203 -0.13 -7.46 27.21
N ALA A 204 -1.29 -7.37 27.88
CA ALA A 204 -2.30 -6.36 27.58
C ALA A 204 -1.83 -4.92 27.88
N LYS A 205 -1.03 -4.70 28.93
CA LYS A 205 -0.41 -3.40 29.25
C LYS A 205 0.59 -2.99 28.18
N TYR A 206 1.56 -3.85 27.87
CA TYR A 206 2.71 -3.49 27.04
C TYR A 206 2.45 -3.60 25.54
N SER A 207 1.53 -4.47 25.09
CA SER A 207 1.14 -4.55 23.68
C SER A 207 0.44 -3.28 23.15
N LYS A 208 -0.17 -2.48 24.05
CA LYS A 208 -0.76 -1.17 23.73
C LYS A 208 0.29 -0.05 23.69
N ILE A 209 1.31 -0.14 24.54
CA ILE A 209 2.38 0.87 24.67
C ILE A 209 3.42 0.68 23.56
N TYR A 210 3.89 -0.55 23.34
CA TYR A 210 4.97 -0.88 22.41
C TYR A 210 4.44 -1.58 21.16
N LYS A 211 3.92 -0.78 20.23
CA LYS A 211 3.24 -1.26 19.01
C LYS A 211 4.13 -2.12 18.10
N ASN A 212 5.45 -1.90 18.06
CA ASN A 212 6.34 -2.65 17.18
C ASN A 212 6.64 -4.05 17.72
N ILE A 213 6.81 -4.17 19.04
CA ILE A 213 6.91 -5.47 19.73
C ILE A 213 5.65 -6.30 19.50
N ASN A 214 4.47 -5.70 19.62
CA ASN A 214 3.19 -6.40 19.39
C ASN A 214 3.08 -6.93 17.94
N ARG A 215 3.51 -6.14 16.96
CA ARG A 215 3.52 -6.58 15.55
C ARG A 215 4.52 -7.72 15.30
N TRP A 216 5.73 -7.60 15.85
CA TRP A 216 6.78 -8.64 15.77
C TRP A 216 6.35 -9.94 16.45
N HIS A 217 5.73 -9.86 17.63
CA HIS A 217 5.17 -11.01 18.33
C HIS A 217 4.10 -11.74 17.49
N LYS A 218 3.14 -10.99 16.92
CA LYS A 218 2.10 -11.58 16.05
C LYS A 218 2.65 -12.22 14.78
N LEU A 219 3.74 -11.67 14.24
CA LEU A 219 4.41 -12.24 13.09
C LEU A 219 5.02 -13.59 13.44
N ILE A 220 5.78 -13.66 14.54
CA ILE A 220 6.39 -14.90 15.02
C ILE A 220 5.30 -15.92 15.39
N ASP A 221 4.23 -15.50 16.07
CA ASP A 221 3.07 -16.36 16.38
C ASP A 221 2.47 -16.99 15.12
N ASN A 222 2.30 -16.19 14.05
CA ASN A 222 1.71 -16.65 12.79
C ASN A 222 2.66 -17.55 11.99
N LEU A 223 3.97 -17.26 12.00
CA LEU A 223 4.98 -18.07 11.32
C LEU A 223 5.21 -19.42 12.00
N ILE A 224 5.05 -19.49 13.32
CA ILE A 224 5.15 -20.71 14.10
C ILE A 224 3.81 -21.49 14.13
N TYR A 225 2.74 -20.96 13.53
CA TYR A 225 1.44 -21.62 13.41
C TYR A 225 1.44 -22.72 12.33
N VAL A 226 2.36 -23.68 12.47
CA VAL A 226 2.29 -25.02 11.86
C VAL A 226 1.59 -25.92 12.88
N GLU A 227 0.76 -26.87 12.43
CA GLU A 227 -0.03 -27.80 13.24
C GLU A 227 0.82 -28.82 14.05
N ASP A 228 1.94 -28.39 14.62
CA ASP A 228 2.80 -29.25 15.41
C ASP A 228 2.33 -29.31 16.87
N ALA A 229 1.61 -30.40 17.19
CA ALA A 229 1.09 -30.67 18.53
C ALA A 229 2.22 -30.82 19.58
N GLU A 230 3.44 -31.15 19.16
CA GLU A 230 4.59 -31.33 20.04
C GLU A 230 5.19 -29.99 20.50
N TRP A 231 5.13 -28.97 19.65
CA TRP A 231 5.52 -27.59 19.99
C TRP A 231 4.63 -27.00 21.08
N LYS A 232 3.29 -27.11 20.94
CA LYS A 232 2.32 -26.65 21.96
C LYS A 232 2.45 -27.40 23.29
N LYS A 233 2.88 -28.66 23.26
CA LYS A 233 3.12 -29.49 24.46
C LYS A 233 4.38 -29.03 25.21
N ASN A 234 5.48 -28.79 24.50
CA ASN A 234 6.73 -28.29 25.10
C ASN A 234 6.56 -26.88 25.68
N LEU A 235 5.78 -25.99 25.04
CA LEU A 235 5.48 -24.65 25.58
C LEU A 235 4.72 -24.68 26.90
N LYS A 236 3.75 -25.61 27.06
CA LYS A 236 2.98 -25.76 28.31
C LYS A 236 3.85 -26.23 29.49
N VAL A 237 4.82 -27.11 29.23
CA VAL A 237 5.74 -27.61 30.28
C VAL A 237 6.58 -26.45 30.86
N LEU A 238 7.02 -25.52 30.02
CA LEU A 238 7.82 -24.35 30.40
C LEU A 238 7.09 -23.28 31.24
N VAL A 239 5.78 -23.14 31.07
CA VAL A 239 4.97 -22.19 31.84
C VAL A 239 4.67 -22.71 33.26
N CYS A 240 4.67 -24.04 33.44
CA CYS A 240 4.39 -24.67 34.73
C CYS A 240 5.55 -24.56 35.74
N ASP A 241 6.80 -24.57 35.27
CA ASP A 241 7.98 -24.51 36.15
C ASP A 241 8.24 -23.12 36.77
N ASN A 242 7.68 -22.04 36.20
CA ASN A 242 7.91 -20.66 36.66
C ASN A 242 6.81 -20.09 37.58
N LYS A 243 5.73 -20.84 37.85
CA LYS A 243 4.65 -20.38 38.73
C LYS A 243 5.03 -20.32 40.22
N THR A 244 6.17 -20.88 40.62
CA THR A 244 6.58 -21.00 42.02
C THR A 244 7.33 -19.78 42.59
N ASN A 245 7.63 -18.74 41.81
CA ASN A 245 8.54 -17.66 42.26
C ASN A 245 8.05 -16.21 42.12
N LEU A 246 6.76 -15.95 41.89
CA LEU A 246 6.23 -14.58 41.69
C LEU A 246 4.94 -14.33 42.49
N ASP A 247 5.04 -14.38 43.82
CA ASP A 247 4.00 -13.90 44.74
C ASP A 247 4.63 -13.03 45.84
N VAL A 248 5.08 -11.81 45.53
CA VAL A 248 5.13 -10.70 46.51
C VAL A 248 5.10 -9.35 45.79
N ARG A 249 4.29 -8.42 46.32
CA ARG A 249 4.25 -6.95 46.12
C ARG A 249 3.22 -6.42 45.11
N LYS A 250 1.97 -6.34 45.57
CA LYS A 250 1.05 -5.25 45.20
C LYS A 250 1.41 -4.04 46.06
N ASP A 251 1.76 -2.93 45.44
CA ASP A 251 1.65 -1.62 46.09
C ASP A 251 1.04 -0.59 45.15
N SER A 252 0.22 0.23 45.78
CA SER A 252 -0.74 1.21 45.28
C SER A 252 -0.10 2.51 44.82
N VAL A 253 -0.54 3.07 43.69
CA VAL A 253 -0.47 4.52 43.45
C VAL A 253 -1.83 5.00 42.92
N LYS A 254 -2.52 5.77 43.78
CA LYS A 254 -3.76 6.48 43.50
C LYS A 254 -3.47 7.84 42.85
N ASN A 255 -4.37 8.20 41.94
CA ASN A 255 -4.60 9.52 41.36
C ASN A 255 -4.34 10.70 42.31
N THR A 256 -3.55 11.67 41.84
CA THR A 256 -3.62 13.07 42.26
C THR A 256 -3.42 13.94 41.02
N ASN A 257 -4.47 14.66 40.63
CA ASN A 257 -4.41 15.94 39.92
C ASN A 257 -5.84 16.47 39.70
N ASN A 258 -6.35 17.23 40.69
CA ASN A 258 -7.29 18.32 40.45
C ASN A 258 -7.51 19.13 41.73
N LYS A 259 -7.01 20.37 41.71
CA LYS A 259 -7.61 21.62 42.24
C LYS A 259 -6.50 22.58 42.63
N ASN A 260 -6.46 23.73 41.93
CA ASN A 260 -6.32 25.05 42.54
C ASN A 260 -6.33 26.11 41.43
N ASN A 261 -7.40 26.89 41.36
CA ASN A 261 -7.35 28.33 41.63
C ASN A 261 -8.69 28.99 41.28
N ASN A 262 -9.27 29.65 42.27
CA ASN A 262 -10.27 30.69 42.09
C ASN A 262 -9.79 31.94 42.85
N ASN A 263 -10.03 33.09 42.21
CA ASN A 263 -10.17 34.46 42.72
C ASN A 263 -8.91 35.24 43.13
N ASN A 264 -8.63 36.31 42.36
CA ASN A 264 -8.97 37.67 42.82
C ASN A 264 -8.96 38.74 41.70
N ASN A 265 -10.00 39.57 41.77
CA ASN A 265 -10.34 40.85 41.14
C ASN A 265 -9.19 41.83 40.84
N ASN A 266 -9.26 42.62 39.75
CA ASN A 266 -9.92 43.96 39.71
C ASN A 266 -9.66 44.74 38.39
N ASN A 267 -10.72 45.39 37.91
CA ASN A 267 -10.85 46.70 37.23
C ASN A 267 -10.02 47.05 35.97
N ASN A 268 -10.73 47.30 34.86
CA ASN A 268 -10.99 48.68 34.42
C ASN A 268 -12.10 48.80 33.35
N ASN A 269 -12.91 49.85 33.54
CA ASN A 269 -14.07 50.29 32.76
C ASN A 269 -13.69 50.92 31.41
N ASN A 270 -14.58 50.82 30.40
CA ASN A 270 -15.32 51.97 29.87
C ASN A 270 -16.33 51.61 28.74
N ASN A 271 -17.63 51.77 29.08
CA ASN A 271 -18.69 52.54 28.40
C ASN A 271 -18.91 52.39 26.87
N ASN A 272 -20.05 51.82 26.46
CA ASN A 272 -21.35 52.47 26.10
C ASN A 272 -21.45 52.71 24.57
N ASN A 273 -22.55 52.55 23.83
CA ASN A 273 -23.97 52.31 24.13
C ASN A 273 -24.71 51.97 22.81
N LYS A 274 -25.81 51.20 22.91
CA LYS A 274 -27.07 51.25 22.10
C LYS A 274 -26.98 50.91 20.59
N SER A 275 -27.90 50.18 19.95
CA SER A 275 -29.28 49.79 20.26
C SER A 275 -29.85 48.80 19.22
N THR A 276 -31.00 48.24 19.56
CA THR A 276 -32.07 47.61 18.73
C THR A 276 -31.91 46.21 18.14
N ASN A 277 -32.75 45.32 18.68
CA ASN A 277 -33.24 44.06 18.10
C ASN A 277 -33.95 44.29 16.75
N ILE A 278 -33.97 43.26 15.88
CA ILE A 278 -35.18 42.55 15.37
C ILE A 278 -34.82 41.66 14.15
N VAL A 279 -35.19 40.37 14.28
CA VAL A 279 -35.56 39.35 13.27
C VAL A 279 -34.49 38.49 12.56
N ASP A 280 -34.75 37.18 12.71
CA ASP A 280 -34.42 35.99 11.90
C ASP A 280 -33.50 36.14 10.68
N ASP A 281 -32.48 35.28 10.62
CA ASP A 281 -32.56 34.18 9.65
C ASP A 281 -31.60 33.02 9.98
N GLY A 282 -32.09 31.81 9.76
CA GLY A 282 -31.38 30.56 10.03
C GLY A 282 -30.19 30.36 9.09
N LYS A 283 -28.98 30.40 9.65
CA LYS A 283 -27.78 29.84 8.99
C LYS A 283 -27.35 28.55 9.66
N SER A 284 -27.71 27.45 9.01
CA SER A 284 -27.10 26.14 9.15
C SER A 284 -25.57 26.28 9.11
N LYS A 285 -24.93 25.99 10.25
CA LYS A 285 -23.47 25.89 10.35
C LYS A 285 -22.99 24.82 9.37
N LYS A 286 -22.42 25.23 8.23
CA LYS A 286 -21.52 24.39 7.44
C LYS A 286 -20.43 23.90 8.38
N LYS A 287 -20.48 22.62 8.76
CA LYS A 287 -19.36 21.93 9.38
C LYS A 287 -18.25 21.87 8.33
N ASN A 288 -17.32 22.81 8.39
CA ASN A 288 -16.02 22.64 7.77
C ASN A 288 -15.38 21.39 8.41
N VAL A 289 -15.29 20.31 7.64
CA VAL A 289 -14.48 19.15 8.00
C VAL A 289 -13.03 19.57 7.80
N ALA A 290 -12.48 20.26 8.79
CA ALA A 290 -11.07 20.59 8.85
C ALA A 290 -10.30 19.34 9.30
N THR A 291 -9.94 18.47 8.36
CA THR A 291 -8.86 17.51 8.56
C THR A 291 -7.55 18.31 8.59
N SER A 292 -7.06 18.59 9.80
CA SER A 292 -5.90 19.46 10.03
C SER A 292 -4.59 18.75 9.64
N TYR A 293 -4.21 18.84 8.37
CA TYR A 293 -2.81 18.66 7.99
C TYR A 293 -2.09 20.00 8.19
N SER A 294 -1.23 20.10 9.21
CA SER A 294 -0.54 21.34 9.60
C SER A 294 0.92 21.40 9.10
N GLY A 295 1.26 20.71 8.02
CA GLY A 295 2.57 20.89 7.39
C GLY A 295 2.70 22.34 6.94
N LYS A 296 3.71 23.05 7.44
CA LYS A 296 3.99 24.43 7.04
C LYS A 296 5.01 24.43 5.90
N LEU A 297 4.82 25.32 4.93
CA LEU A 297 5.86 25.67 3.99
C LEU A 297 6.92 26.51 4.70
N GLU A 298 8.18 26.15 4.51
CA GLU A 298 9.32 26.85 5.11
C GLU A 298 9.46 28.24 4.46
N ASN A 299 9.63 29.30 5.26
CA ASN A 299 9.73 30.69 4.78
C ASN A 299 8.50 31.20 4.00
N ALA A 300 7.33 30.56 4.21
CA ALA A 300 6.08 31.04 3.64
C ALA A 300 5.56 32.29 4.35
N VAL A 301 5.22 33.31 3.56
CA VAL A 301 4.63 34.57 4.01
C VAL A 301 3.18 34.59 3.54
N VAL A 302 2.25 34.76 4.48
CA VAL A 302 0.81 34.85 4.19
C VAL A 302 0.55 36.00 3.20
N GLY A 303 -0.32 35.79 2.23
CA GLY A 303 -0.61 36.72 1.13
C GLY A 303 0.38 36.64 -0.06
N ASN A 304 1.59 36.13 0.17
CA ASN A 304 2.68 36.18 -0.81
C ASN A 304 3.08 34.81 -1.36
N VAL A 305 2.51 33.71 -0.86
CA VAL A 305 2.82 32.37 -1.37
C VAL A 305 2.29 32.24 -2.80
N VAL A 306 3.20 31.99 -3.73
CA VAL A 306 2.87 31.57 -5.11
C VAL A 306 3.35 30.14 -5.32
N THR A 307 2.42 29.24 -5.64
CA THR A 307 2.66 27.86 -6.08
C THR A 307 2.32 27.71 -7.56
N ARG A 308 2.67 26.58 -8.17
CA ARG A 308 2.23 26.26 -9.54
C ARG A 308 2.00 24.77 -9.73
N PHE A 309 0.95 24.44 -10.47
CA PHE A 309 0.75 23.12 -11.05
C PHE A 309 1.22 23.15 -12.51
N PRO A 310 2.36 22.50 -12.86
CA PRO A 310 2.93 22.59 -14.18
C PRO A 310 2.79 21.27 -15.00
N PRO A 311 1.58 20.88 -15.46
CA PRO A 311 1.43 19.67 -16.25
C PRO A 311 1.97 19.85 -17.68
N GLU A 312 2.61 18.81 -18.19
CA GLU A 312 2.90 18.69 -19.63
C GLU A 312 1.60 18.29 -20.37
N PRO A 313 1.17 19.00 -21.43
CA PRO A 313 -0.05 18.72 -22.18
C PRO A 313 0.13 17.55 -23.16
N SER A 314 0.58 16.40 -22.65
CA SER A 314 0.87 15.18 -23.42
C SER A 314 0.00 13.97 -23.04
N GLY A 315 -0.99 14.17 -22.16
CA GLY A 315 -1.93 13.11 -21.78
C GLY A 315 -2.95 13.55 -20.73
N TYR A 316 -3.97 12.71 -20.50
CA TYR A 316 -5.00 12.94 -19.49
C TYR A 316 -4.46 12.91 -18.07
N LEU A 317 -5.05 13.71 -17.17
CA LEU A 317 -4.70 13.65 -15.76
C LEU A 317 -5.16 12.34 -15.13
N HIS A 318 -4.43 11.93 -14.11
CA HIS A 318 -4.72 10.74 -13.31
C HIS A 318 -4.55 11.07 -11.84
N ILE A 319 -4.92 10.16 -10.95
CA ILE A 319 -4.94 10.38 -9.51
C ILE A 319 -3.60 10.89 -8.93
N GLY A 320 -2.46 10.53 -9.54
CA GLY A 320 -1.15 11.09 -9.19
C GLY A 320 -0.99 12.59 -9.47
N HIS A 321 -1.57 13.07 -10.57
CA HIS A 321 -1.62 14.50 -10.90
C HIS A 321 -2.57 15.24 -9.96
N ALA A 322 -3.69 14.63 -9.56
CA ALA A 322 -4.57 15.19 -8.54
C ALA A 322 -3.80 15.47 -7.23
N LYS A 323 -2.91 14.58 -6.78
CA LYS A 323 -2.06 14.85 -5.60
C LYS A 323 -1.28 16.15 -5.74
N ALA A 324 -0.59 16.33 -6.87
CA ALA A 324 0.18 17.54 -7.13
C ALA A 324 -0.71 18.79 -7.20
N ALA A 325 -1.83 18.72 -7.92
CA ALA A 325 -2.75 19.85 -8.10
C ALA A 325 -3.42 20.26 -6.77
N PHE A 326 -3.92 19.29 -5.99
CA PHE A 326 -4.51 19.54 -4.68
C PHE A 326 -3.51 20.10 -3.69
N LEU A 327 -2.26 19.62 -3.65
CA LEU A 327 -1.24 20.15 -2.74
C LEU A 327 -0.86 21.60 -3.09
N ASN A 328 -0.66 21.91 -4.37
CA ASN A 328 -0.36 23.28 -4.81
C ASN A 328 -1.50 24.25 -4.46
N ASN A 329 -2.76 23.85 -4.72
CA ASN A 329 -3.93 24.64 -4.39
C ASN A 329 -4.15 24.76 -2.88
N TYR A 330 -3.97 23.67 -2.13
CA TYR A 330 -4.10 23.66 -0.67
C TYR A 330 -3.15 24.66 -0.02
N TYR A 331 -1.87 24.65 -0.40
CA TYR A 331 -0.90 25.58 0.15
C TYR A 331 -1.12 27.03 -0.29
N ALA A 332 -1.53 27.25 -1.54
CA ALA A 332 -1.94 28.59 -1.97
C ALA A 332 -3.08 29.11 -1.09
N GLN A 333 -4.14 28.31 -0.87
CA GLN A 333 -5.28 28.72 -0.05
C GLN A 333 -4.91 28.88 1.44
N MET A 334 -4.13 27.96 2.01
CA MET A 334 -3.71 27.98 3.42
C MET A 334 -2.93 29.25 3.77
N TYR A 335 -2.18 29.80 2.82
CA TYR A 335 -1.36 30.99 3.01
C TYR A 335 -1.95 32.23 2.32
N GLU A 336 -3.24 32.23 1.96
CA GLU A 336 -3.91 33.35 1.27
C GLU A 336 -3.14 33.84 0.01
N GLY A 337 -2.44 32.90 -0.62
CA GLY A 337 -1.62 33.10 -1.79
C GLY A 337 -2.33 32.66 -3.07
N LYS A 338 -1.54 32.36 -4.10
CA LYS A 338 -2.00 32.09 -5.46
C LYS A 338 -1.39 30.81 -6.01
N MET A 339 -2.16 30.07 -6.79
CA MET A 339 -1.66 28.94 -7.58
C MET A 339 -1.70 29.33 -9.06
N LEU A 340 -0.60 29.10 -9.77
CA LEU A 340 -0.54 29.22 -11.23
C LEU A 340 -0.83 27.86 -11.88
N LEU A 341 -1.50 27.87 -13.03
CA LEU A 341 -1.55 26.73 -13.95
C LEU A 341 -0.56 27.02 -15.07
N ARG A 342 0.54 26.26 -15.15
CA ARG A 342 1.53 26.43 -16.22
C ARG A 342 1.53 25.21 -17.13
N PHE A 343 1.20 25.37 -18.39
CA PHE A 343 1.46 24.30 -19.35
C PHE A 343 2.94 24.27 -19.65
N ASP A 344 3.57 23.14 -19.33
CA ASP A 344 4.98 22.95 -19.60
C ASP A 344 5.17 22.41 -21.01
N ASP A 345 5.08 23.32 -21.97
CA ASP A 345 5.07 23.09 -23.40
C ASP A 345 6.47 23.32 -24.03
N THR A 346 7.50 22.70 -23.48
CA THR A 346 8.89 22.82 -23.98
C THR A 346 9.25 21.77 -25.04
N ASN A 347 8.38 20.82 -25.32
CA ASN A 347 8.62 19.68 -26.20
C ASN A 347 7.54 19.55 -27.29
N PRO A 348 7.76 20.16 -28.47
CA PRO A 348 6.74 20.23 -29.53
C PRO A 348 6.30 18.86 -30.08
N VAL A 349 7.03 17.78 -29.81
CA VAL A 349 6.73 16.41 -30.28
C VAL A 349 5.58 15.77 -29.50
N LEU A 350 5.41 16.10 -28.22
CA LEU A 350 4.51 15.37 -27.32
C LEU A 350 3.19 16.09 -27.05
N GLU A 351 3.04 17.32 -27.53
CA GLU A 351 2.01 18.26 -27.09
C GLU A 351 0.81 18.26 -28.04
N ASP A 352 -0.40 18.26 -27.47
CA ASP A 352 -1.65 18.33 -28.22
C ASP A 352 -2.66 19.20 -27.46
N ILE A 353 -3.26 20.16 -28.17
CA ILE A 353 -4.22 21.13 -27.63
C ILE A 353 -5.43 20.45 -26.98
N LYS A 354 -5.77 19.22 -27.38
CA LYS A 354 -6.86 18.46 -26.76
C LYS A 354 -6.56 18.11 -25.29
N TYR A 355 -5.29 17.88 -24.94
CA TYR A 355 -4.90 17.55 -23.57
C TYR A 355 -4.92 18.79 -22.70
N GLU A 356 -4.57 19.95 -23.23
CA GLU A 356 -4.70 21.24 -22.56
C GLU A 356 -6.14 21.47 -22.09
N LYS A 357 -7.09 21.36 -23.03
CA LYS A 357 -8.52 21.49 -22.72
C LYS A 357 -8.97 20.46 -21.68
N SER A 358 -8.55 19.20 -21.83
CA SER A 358 -8.93 18.17 -20.85
C SER A 358 -8.33 18.40 -19.46
N ILE A 359 -7.12 18.97 -19.37
CA ILE A 359 -6.48 19.29 -18.08
C ILE A 359 -7.27 20.40 -17.38
N ILE A 360 -7.70 21.44 -18.11
CA ILE A 360 -8.53 22.51 -17.55
C ILE A 360 -9.86 21.93 -17.04
N GLU A 361 -10.55 21.13 -17.85
CA GLU A 361 -11.78 20.44 -17.45
C GLU A 361 -11.58 19.57 -16.20
N ASP A 362 -10.47 18.82 -16.12
CA ASP A 362 -10.14 17.98 -14.96
C ASP A 362 -9.95 18.83 -13.69
N LEU A 363 -9.29 19.99 -13.77
CA LEU A 363 -9.10 20.89 -12.64
C LEU A 363 -10.43 21.52 -12.19
N GLU A 364 -11.30 21.89 -13.13
CA GLU A 364 -12.66 22.38 -12.85
C GLU A 364 -13.52 21.32 -12.16
N MET A 365 -13.48 20.07 -12.64
CA MET A 365 -14.18 18.93 -12.01
C MET A 365 -13.69 18.69 -10.58
N LEU A 366 -12.40 18.89 -10.31
CA LEU A 366 -11.81 18.81 -8.97
C LEU A 366 -12.11 20.04 -8.10
N GLY A 367 -12.68 21.11 -8.67
CA GLY A 367 -12.98 22.37 -7.98
C GLY A 367 -11.73 23.17 -7.62
N LEU A 368 -10.65 23.00 -8.37
CA LEU A 368 -9.38 23.68 -8.15
C LEU A 368 -9.39 25.05 -8.83
N LYS A 369 -8.91 26.07 -8.11
CA LYS A 369 -8.82 27.44 -8.61
C LYS A 369 -7.37 27.82 -8.84
N TYR A 370 -7.09 28.48 -9.95
CA TYR A 370 -5.80 29.06 -10.27
C TYR A 370 -5.99 30.52 -10.67
N GLU A 371 -4.95 31.33 -10.47
CA GLU A 371 -4.96 32.77 -10.74
C GLU A 371 -4.93 33.07 -12.25
N LYS A 372 -4.02 32.39 -12.95
CA LYS A 372 -3.80 32.57 -14.38
C LYS A 372 -3.23 31.30 -15.01
N ILE A 373 -3.42 31.20 -16.31
CA ILE A 373 -2.74 30.23 -17.16
C ILE A 373 -1.47 30.87 -17.71
N SER A 374 -0.36 30.13 -17.72
CA SER A 374 0.85 30.49 -18.44
C SER A 374 1.40 29.30 -19.23
N TYR A 375 2.28 29.57 -20.18
CA TYR A 375 2.94 28.56 -21.00
C TYR A 375 4.45 28.75 -20.86
N SER A 376 5.20 27.65 -20.74
CA SER A 376 6.66 27.71 -20.75
C SER A 376 7.17 28.36 -22.06
N SER A 377 6.47 28.11 -23.17
CA SER A 377 6.78 28.63 -24.50
C SER A 377 6.66 30.15 -24.65
N ASP A 378 5.81 30.80 -23.86
CA ASP A 378 5.72 32.28 -23.81
C ASP A 378 7.03 32.92 -23.35
N HIS A 379 7.92 32.13 -22.72
CA HIS A 379 9.20 32.58 -22.19
C HIS A 379 10.39 32.13 -23.03
N PHE A 380 10.21 31.60 -24.25
CA PHE A 380 11.34 31.11 -25.07
C PHE A 380 12.37 32.21 -25.37
N ASP A 381 11.93 33.44 -25.67
CA ASP A 381 12.86 34.56 -25.91
C ASP A 381 13.67 34.90 -24.65
N LEU A 382 13.05 34.83 -23.46
CA LEU A 382 13.72 35.01 -22.17
C LEU A 382 14.76 33.90 -21.94
N LEU A 383 14.39 32.66 -22.20
CA LEU A 383 15.25 31.49 -22.02
C LEU A 383 16.45 31.49 -22.98
N GLU A 384 16.25 31.93 -24.24
CA GLU A 384 17.34 32.09 -25.22
C GLU A 384 18.36 33.14 -24.74
N ASN A 385 17.88 34.26 -24.21
CA ASN A 385 18.74 35.31 -23.68
C ASN A 385 19.59 34.81 -22.49
N TYR A 386 19.00 34.07 -21.55
CA TYR A 386 19.76 33.45 -20.47
C TYR A 386 20.74 32.39 -20.96
N CYS A 387 20.42 31.64 -22.01
CA CYS A 387 21.37 30.70 -22.61
C CYS A 387 22.59 31.44 -23.19
N ILE A 388 22.37 32.54 -23.92
CA ILE A 388 23.43 33.42 -24.43
C ILE A 388 24.28 33.98 -23.29
N GLU A 389 23.65 34.45 -22.22
CA GLU A 389 24.34 34.95 -21.03
C GLU A 389 25.23 33.88 -20.39
N MET A 390 24.73 32.65 -20.23
CA MET A 390 25.51 31.54 -19.69
C MET A 390 26.70 31.18 -20.58
N ILE A 391 26.57 31.25 -21.91
CA ILE A 391 27.70 31.05 -22.83
C ILE A 391 28.74 32.16 -22.63
N LYS A 392 28.31 33.43 -22.52
CA LYS A 392 29.20 34.57 -22.26
C LYS A 392 29.90 34.49 -20.91
N MET A 393 29.28 33.89 -19.90
CA MET A 393 29.88 33.59 -18.60
C MET A 393 30.84 32.39 -18.64
N ASN A 394 31.04 31.74 -19.79
CA ASN A 394 31.75 30.46 -19.93
C ASN A 394 31.17 29.38 -19.00
N LYS A 395 29.85 29.40 -18.80
CA LYS A 395 29.05 28.44 -18.01
C LYS A 395 28.18 27.54 -18.88
N ALA A 396 28.27 27.66 -20.20
CA ALA A 396 27.65 26.77 -21.16
C ALA A 396 28.50 26.66 -22.44
N TYR A 397 28.39 25.54 -23.15
CA TYR A 397 29.10 25.28 -24.41
C TYR A 397 28.23 24.47 -25.37
N ALA A 398 28.52 24.58 -26.67
CA ALA A 398 27.91 23.77 -27.70
C ALA A 398 28.64 22.43 -27.84
N ASP A 399 27.89 21.34 -28.01
CA ASP A 399 28.42 19.98 -28.08
C ASP A 399 27.68 19.17 -29.15
N ASP A 400 28.45 18.62 -30.09
CA ASP A 400 27.98 17.75 -31.18
C ASP A 400 28.24 16.26 -30.91
N THR A 401 28.68 15.91 -29.70
CA THR A 401 28.85 14.52 -29.28
C THR A 401 27.52 13.76 -29.42
N SER A 402 27.57 12.56 -30.01
CA SER A 402 26.38 11.72 -30.19
C SER A 402 25.70 11.40 -28.85
N VAL A 403 24.39 11.17 -28.88
CA VAL A 403 23.61 10.94 -27.64
C VAL A 403 24.13 9.76 -26.82
N GLU A 404 24.51 8.67 -27.47
CA GLU A 404 25.03 7.47 -26.81
C GLU A 404 26.39 7.74 -26.16
N GLU A 405 27.30 8.37 -26.90
CA GLU A 405 28.63 8.69 -26.40
C GLU A 405 28.58 9.72 -25.27
N MET A 406 27.76 10.76 -25.40
CA MET A 406 27.52 11.74 -24.35
C MET A 406 27.00 11.06 -23.07
N ARG A 407 26.16 10.03 -23.19
CA ARG A 407 25.64 9.27 -22.06
C ARG A 407 26.74 8.47 -21.37
N ASN A 408 27.65 7.87 -22.13
CA ASN A 408 28.82 7.15 -21.62
C ASN A 408 29.79 8.11 -20.93
N GLN A 409 30.16 9.20 -21.60
CA GLN A 409 31.04 10.24 -21.05
C GLN A 409 30.47 10.82 -19.74
N ARG A 410 29.18 11.12 -19.70
CA ARG A 410 28.52 11.56 -18.44
C ARG A 410 28.49 10.45 -17.39
N GLY A 411 28.36 9.19 -17.77
CA GLY A 411 28.42 8.02 -16.89
C GLY A 411 29.76 7.89 -16.19
N GLU A 412 30.85 8.05 -16.95
CA GLU A 412 32.24 7.91 -16.51
C GLU A 412 32.86 9.23 -15.99
N GLY A 413 32.21 10.37 -16.21
CA GLY A 413 32.74 11.68 -15.83
C GLY A 413 33.80 12.24 -16.79
N ILE A 414 33.81 11.78 -18.04
CA ILE A 414 34.75 12.22 -19.08
C ILE A 414 34.25 13.52 -19.70
N GLU A 415 35.12 14.53 -19.78
CA GLU A 415 34.78 15.81 -20.40
C GLU A 415 34.63 15.66 -21.93
N SER A 416 33.64 16.34 -22.52
CA SER A 416 33.53 16.44 -23.98
C SER A 416 34.72 17.20 -24.54
N VAL A 417 35.19 16.82 -25.73
CA VAL A 417 36.22 17.54 -26.48
C VAL A 417 35.83 19.00 -26.75
N ASN A 418 34.52 19.26 -26.86
CA ASN A 418 33.95 20.57 -27.12
C ASN A 418 33.82 21.44 -25.86
N ARG A 419 34.07 20.88 -24.67
CA ARG A 419 33.86 21.57 -23.38
C ARG A 419 34.68 22.85 -23.26
N ASN A 420 35.84 22.91 -23.90
CA ASN A 420 36.77 24.04 -23.87
C ASN A 420 36.72 24.93 -25.12
N ASN A 421 35.66 24.82 -25.93
CA ASN A 421 35.39 25.75 -27.03
C ASN A 421 35.39 27.21 -26.55
N SER A 422 35.84 28.13 -27.40
CA SER A 422 35.80 29.56 -27.10
C SER A 422 34.37 30.07 -27.01
N ILE A 423 34.19 31.21 -26.34
CA ILE A 423 32.87 31.83 -26.17
C ILE A 423 32.27 32.17 -27.53
N GLU A 424 33.07 32.71 -28.45
CA GLU A 424 32.68 33.09 -29.80
C GLU A 424 32.20 31.86 -30.59
N LYS A 425 32.94 30.74 -30.49
CA LYS A 425 32.57 29.50 -31.18
C LYS A 425 31.25 28.94 -30.66
N ASN A 426 31.04 28.96 -29.35
CA ASN A 426 29.80 28.51 -28.73
C ASN A 426 28.61 29.39 -29.14
N LEU A 427 28.78 30.71 -29.22
CA LEU A 427 27.74 31.64 -29.68
C LEU A 427 27.42 31.44 -31.16
N GLU A 428 28.42 31.22 -32.01
CA GLU A 428 28.24 30.88 -33.41
C GLU A 428 27.39 29.60 -33.57
N LEU A 429 27.78 28.52 -32.88
CA LEU A 429 27.06 27.25 -32.93
C LEU A 429 25.63 27.36 -32.39
N PHE A 430 25.40 28.12 -31.32
CA PHE A 430 24.04 28.35 -30.82
C PHE A 430 23.19 29.15 -31.82
N ASN A 431 23.76 30.12 -32.53
CA ASN A 431 23.04 30.82 -33.60
C ASN A 431 22.69 29.87 -34.76
N GLU A 432 23.57 28.94 -35.10
CA GLU A 432 23.28 27.89 -36.10
C GLU A 432 22.18 26.94 -35.62
N MET A 433 22.15 26.58 -34.33
CA MET A 433 21.03 25.84 -33.71
C MET A 433 19.71 26.59 -33.83
N ARG A 434 19.68 27.90 -33.53
CA ARG A 434 18.48 28.74 -33.63
C ARG A 434 17.95 28.87 -35.06
N LYS A 435 18.84 28.86 -36.05
CA LYS A 435 18.48 28.80 -37.48
C LYS A 435 18.05 27.41 -37.94
N GLY A 436 18.39 26.37 -37.18
CA GLY A 436 18.10 24.97 -37.53
C GLY A 436 18.93 24.45 -38.71
N THR A 437 20.15 24.95 -38.92
CA THR A 437 21.04 24.46 -39.99
C THR A 437 21.53 23.05 -39.73
N GLU A 438 22.09 22.36 -40.73
CA GLU A 438 22.60 20.98 -40.56
C GLU A 438 23.67 20.87 -39.45
N ILE A 439 24.50 21.92 -39.29
CA ILE A 439 25.47 22.00 -38.20
C ILE A 439 24.76 22.20 -36.87
N GLY A 440 23.81 23.14 -36.82
CA GLY A 440 23.00 23.39 -35.62
C GLY A 440 22.26 22.14 -35.15
N GLN A 441 21.68 21.35 -36.05
CA GLN A 441 20.94 20.14 -35.72
C GLN A 441 21.78 19.04 -35.08
N LYS A 442 23.09 19.02 -35.36
CA LYS A 442 24.04 18.08 -34.71
C LYS A 442 24.44 18.53 -33.31
N ASN A 443 24.20 19.79 -32.96
CA ASN A 443 24.64 20.39 -31.70
C ASN A 443 23.52 20.47 -30.66
N CYS A 444 23.92 20.41 -29.40
CA CYS A 444 23.13 20.82 -28.24
C CYS A 444 23.92 21.84 -27.41
N ILE A 445 23.25 22.61 -26.55
CA ILE A 445 23.95 23.42 -25.55
C ILE A 445 23.94 22.67 -24.23
N ARG A 446 25.10 22.56 -23.59
CA ARG A 446 25.29 21.93 -22.28
C ARG A 446 25.74 22.97 -21.27
N ALA A 447 25.24 22.87 -20.04
CA ALA A 447 25.78 23.61 -18.92
C ALA A 447 27.20 23.13 -18.61
N LYS A 448 28.07 24.03 -18.16
CA LYS A 448 29.46 23.74 -17.76
C LYS A 448 29.54 23.80 -16.24
N ILE A 449 29.32 22.65 -15.60
CA ILE A 449 29.18 22.52 -14.14
C ILE A 449 30.38 21.74 -13.59
N ASN A 450 30.25 20.42 -13.41
CA ASN A 450 31.30 19.58 -12.86
C ASN A 450 31.10 18.11 -13.30
N MET A 451 31.92 17.67 -14.26
CA MET A 451 31.90 16.30 -14.76
C MET A 451 32.30 15.25 -13.71
N GLN A 452 33.05 15.65 -12.68
CA GLN A 452 33.45 14.79 -11.56
C GLN A 452 32.43 14.76 -10.41
N SER A 453 31.28 15.44 -10.54
CA SER A 453 30.27 15.43 -9.48
C SER A 453 29.77 14.02 -9.18
N LYS A 454 29.56 13.70 -7.90
CA LYS A 454 28.89 12.47 -7.46
C LYS A 454 27.43 12.46 -7.91
N ASN A 455 26.80 13.63 -7.97
CA ASN A 455 25.48 13.80 -8.53
C ASN A 455 25.56 13.88 -10.06
N LYS A 456 25.10 12.83 -10.74
CA LYS A 456 25.15 12.75 -12.21
C LYS A 456 24.32 13.83 -12.90
N CYS A 457 23.33 14.42 -12.23
CA CYS A 457 22.56 15.55 -12.77
C CYS A 457 23.40 16.82 -12.93
N MET A 458 24.48 16.95 -12.15
CA MET A 458 25.43 18.06 -12.20
C MET A 458 26.55 17.86 -13.24
N ARG A 459 26.56 16.74 -13.96
CA ARG A 459 27.55 16.44 -15.00
C ARG A 459 27.09 17.02 -16.33
N ASP A 460 27.39 18.29 -16.53
CA ASP A 460 27.15 19.09 -17.73
C ASP A 460 25.83 18.73 -18.45
N PRO A 461 24.67 18.99 -17.81
CA PRO A 461 23.37 18.66 -18.36
C PRO A 461 23.04 19.50 -19.60
N VAL A 462 22.26 18.93 -20.51
CA VAL A 462 21.77 19.61 -21.72
C VAL A 462 20.75 20.70 -21.34
N MET A 463 20.94 21.90 -21.87
CA MET A 463 20.08 23.07 -21.72
C MET A 463 19.18 23.31 -22.93
N TYR A 464 19.70 23.10 -24.15
CA TYR A 464 18.97 23.31 -25.41
C TYR A 464 19.25 22.19 -26.41
N ARG A 465 18.25 21.87 -27.24
CA ARG A 465 18.33 20.88 -28.32
C ARG A 465 17.57 21.35 -29.56
N CYS A 466 17.98 20.90 -30.75
CA CYS A 466 17.28 21.19 -32.00
C CYS A 466 16.13 20.22 -32.24
N ILE A 467 14.99 20.75 -32.67
CA ILE A 467 13.83 19.99 -33.17
C ILE A 467 13.25 20.81 -34.33
N VAL A 468 13.53 20.40 -35.57
CA VAL A 468 13.23 21.23 -36.75
C VAL A 468 12.00 20.75 -37.54
N ASP A 469 11.70 19.45 -37.45
CA ASP A 469 10.69 18.78 -38.30
C ASP A 469 9.27 18.85 -37.72
N VAL A 470 9.12 19.27 -36.47
CA VAL A 470 7.83 19.29 -35.77
C VAL A 470 7.47 20.72 -35.39
N PRO A 471 6.28 21.22 -35.79
CA PRO A 471 5.82 22.54 -35.38
C PRO A 471 5.40 22.52 -33.91
N HIS A 472 5.73 23.59 -33.18
CA HIS A 472 5.18 23.82 -31.85
C HIS A 472 3.69 24.17 -31.95
N HIS A 473 2.83 23.60 -31.10
CA HIS A 473 1.38 23.81 -31.18
C HIS A 473 0.98 25.31 -31.16
N LYS A 474 1.65 26.12 -30.31
CA LYS A 474 1.48 27.58 -30.21
C LYS A 474 2.31 28.39 -31.22
N HIS A 475 3.61 28.13 -31.32
CA HIS A 475 4.54 28.98 -32.09
C HIS A 475 4.88 28.45 -33.49
N GLN A 476 4.27 27.35 -33.91
CA GLN A 476 4.50 26.70 -35.19
C GLN A 476 6.01 26.47 -35.42
N PHE A 477 6.54 26.89 -36.56
CA PHE A 477 7.95 26.71 -36.91
C PHE A 477 8.86 27.89 -36.50
N LYS A 478 8.38 28.83 -35.67
CA LYS A 478 9.16 30.02 -35.23
C LYS A 478 10.48 29.63 -34.59
N TYR A 479 10.48 28.60 -33.74
CA TYR A 479 11.67 28.14 -33.02
C TYR A 479 12.18 26.81 -33.60
N LYS A 480 13.52 26.68 -33.69
CA LYS A 480 14.22 25.48 -34.18
C LYS A 480 15.00 24.76 -33.09
N CYS A 481 15.28 25.45 -31.99
CA CYS A 481 15.87 24.90 -30.79
C CYS A 481 14.99 25.17 -29.58
N TYR A 482 14.89 24.19 -28.70
CA TYR A 482 13.99 24.21 -27.56
C TYR A 482 14.77 23.96 -26.26
N PRO A 483 14.43 24.67 -25.17
CA PRO A 483 15.05 24.47 -23.88
C PRO A 483 14.64 23.12 -23.29
N THR A 484 15.48 22.54 -22.44
CA THR A 484 15.11 21.38 -21.63
C THR A 484 14.35 21.81 -20.38
N TYR A 485 13.54 20.91 -19.83
CA TYR A 485 12.82 21.13 -18.57
C TYR A 485 13.74 21.64 -17.44
N ASP A 486 14.90 21.01 -17.29
CA ASP A 486 15.83 21.31 -16.20
C ASP A 486 16.42 22.73 -16.29
N PHE A 487 16.53 23.29 -17.50
CA PHE A 487 16.95 24.67 -17.73
C PHE A 487 15.77 25.66 -17.63
N ALA A 488 14.64 25.34 -18.27
CA ALA A 488 13.48 26.23 -18.33
C ALA A 488 12.80 26.42 -16.97
N CYS A 489 12.54 25.33 -16.26
CA CYS A 489 11.74 25.32 -15.03
C CYS A 489 12.24 26.28 -13.94
N PRO A 490 13.54 26.29 -13.53
CA PRO A 490 14.02 27.23 -12.51
C PRO A 490 13.89 28.69 -12.93
N ILE A 491 14.18 29.00 -14.19
CA ILE A 491 14.12 30.38 -14.70
C ILE A 491 12.69 30.89 -14.69
N ILE A 492 11.75 30.11 -15.24
CA ILE A 492 10.35 30.49 -15.31
C ILE A 492 9.72 30.55 -13.92
N ASP A 493 10.00 29.58 -13.03
CA ASP A 493 9.53 29.65 -11.64
C ASP A 493 10.00 30.94 -10.95
N SER A 494 11.26 31.33 -11.16
CA SER A 494 11.79 32.58 -10.62
C SER A 494 11.10 33.81 -11.21
N PHE A 495 10.96 33.84 -12.54
CA PHE A 495 10.38 34.95 -13.29
C PHE A 495 8.87 35.15 -13.01
N GLU A 496 8.09 34.07 -12.93
CA GLU A 496 6.64 34.12 -12.68
C GLU A 496 6.28 34.40 -11.21
N GLY A 497 7.28 34.59 -10.35
CA GLY A 497 7.03 34.88 -8.93
C GLY A 497 6.74 33.63 -8.08
N VAL A 498 6.93 32.40 -8.59
CA VAL A 498 6.78 31.17 -7.82
C VAL A 498 7.69 31.23 -6.59
N THR A 499 7.10 31.12 -5.41
CA THR A 499 7.84 31.10 -4.13
C THR A 499 8.17 29.68 -3.72
N HIS A 500 7.24 28.75 -3.94
CA HIS A 500 7.33 27.36 -3.53
C HIS A 500 6.98 26.46 -4.71
N ALA A 501 7.99 25.79 -5.25
CA ALA A 501 7.84 24.83 -6.33
C ALA A 501 7.65 23.44 -5.72
N LEU A 502 6.40 22.97 -5.72
CA LEU A 502 6.08 21.62 -5.28
C LEU A 502 6.39 20.61 -6.38
N ARG A 503 7.09 19.53 -6.03
CA ARG A 503 7.50 18.50 -6.97
C ARG A 503 7.64 17.12 -6.34
N THR A 504 7.64 16.10 -7.18
CA THR A 504 7.81 14.73 -6.73
C THR A 504 9.27 14.44 -6.36
N ASN A 505 9.48 13.58 -5.36
CA ASN A 505 10.80 13.19 -4.86
C ASN A 505 11.66 12.41 -5.88
N GLU A 506 11.11 11.95 -7.00
CA GLU A 506 11.89 11.36 -8.09
C GLU A 506 12.86 12.35 -8.74
N TYR A 507 12.63 13.65 -8.56
CA TYR A 507 13.49 14.71 -9.05
C TYR A 507 14.55 15.13 -8.02
N SER A 508 14.66 14.49 -6.84
CA SER A 508 15.53 14.93 -5.72
C SER A 508 16.95 15.27 -6.16
N ASP A 509 17.58 14.43 -6.98
CA ASP A 509 18.95 14.67 -7.47
C ASP A 509 19.07 15.94 -8.33
N ARG A 510 17.95 16.44 -8.85
CA ARG A 510 17.86 17.69 -9.63
C ARG A 510 17.63 18.95 -8.79
N ILE A 511 17.47 18.86 -7.46
CA ILE A 511 17.38 20.09 -6.63
C ILE A 511 18.68 20.90 -6.78
N GLU A 512 19.82 20.21 -6.70
CA GLU A 512 21.13 20.84 -6.79
C GLU A 512 21.29 21.56 -8.13
N GLN A 513 20.89 20.90 -9.22
CA GLN A 513 20.88 21.46 -10.57
C GLN A 513 19.96 22.68 -10.68
N TYR A 514 18.74 22.59 -10.14
CA TYR A 514 17.79 23.69 -10.12
C TYR A 514 18.38 24.93 -9.40
N ASN A 515 18.94 24.72 -8.21
CA ASN A 515 19.57 25.79 -7.43
C ASN A 515 20.83 26.35 -8.11
N TRP A 516 21.57 25.52 -8.83
CA TRP A 516 22.73 25.97 -9.60
C TRP A 516 22.33 26.97 -10.69
N PHE A 517 21.26 26.73 -11.44
CA PHE A 517 20.75 27.70 -12.42
C PHE A 517 20.30 29.00 -11.75
N ILE A 518 19.54 28.92 -10.64
CA ILE A 518 19.10 30.09 -9.88
C ILE A 518 20.30 30.95 -9.43
N SER A 519 21.32 30.32 -8.83
CA SER A 519 22.48 31.03 -8.31
C SER A 519 23.39 31.59 -9.40
N THR A 520 23.63 30.83 -10.48
CA THR A 520 24.52 31.23 -11.58
C THR A 520 23.96 32.43 -12.33
N LEU A 521 22.64 32.46 -12.54
CA LEU A 521 21.94 33.56 -13.21
C LEU A 521 21.49 34.66 -12.24
N SER A 522 21.87 34.60 -10.97
CA SER A 522 21.50 35.58 -9.93
C SER A 522 19.98 35.83 -9.83
N LEU A 523 19.18 34.78 -9.99
CA LEU A 523 17.72 34.84 -10.02
C LEU A 523 17.13 34.82 -8.61
N ARG A 524 15.87 35.27 -8.49
CA ARG A 524 15.11 35.17 -7.24
C ARG A 524 14.99 33.72 -6.82
N LYS A 525 15.32 33.43 -5.55
CA LYS A 525 15.24 32.09 -4.98
C LYS A 525 13.80 31.55 -4.99
N VAL A 526 13.69 30.26 -5.31
CA VAL A 526 12.45 29.49 -5.23
C VAL A 526 12.69 28.30 -4.29
N TYR A 527 11.81 28.10 -3.32
CA TYR A 527 11.90 26.99 -2.39
C TYR A 527 11.32 25.73 -3.01
N ILE A 528 12.12 24.66 -3.06
CA ILE A 528 11.65 23.37 -3.54
C ILE A 528 11.00 22.62 -2.38
N TYR A 529 9.76 22.18 -2.59
CA TYR A 529 9.04 21.38 -1.61
C TYR A 529 8.68 20.01 -2.19
N GLU A 530 9.25 18.95 -1.63
CA GLU A 530 9.17 17.61 -2.22
C GLU A 530 8.10 16.75 -1.56
N PHE A 531 7.40 15.96 -2.36
CA PHE A 531 6.45 14.96 -1.90
C PHE A 531 6.59 13.65 -2.68
N SER A 532 6.17 12.54 -2.12
CA SER A 532 6.21 11.24 -2.80
C SER A 532 5.15 11.14 -3.89
N ARG A 533 5.47 10.46 -4.99
CA ARG A 533 4.46 10.07 -5.97
C ARG A 533 3.38 9.20 -5.33
N LEU A 534 2.15 9.40 -5.78
CA LEU A 534 1.04 8.52 -5.44
C LEU A 534 1.14 7.25 -6.27
N ALA A 535 1.01 6.09 -5.63
CA ALA A 535 0.98 4.79 -6.29
C ALA A 535 -0.09 3.93 -5.63
N PHE A 536 -0.82 3.14 -6.42
CA PHE A 536 -1.83 2.21 -5.93
C PHE A 536 -1.53 0.80 -6.38
N VAL A 537 -1.96 -0.18 -5.59
CA VAL A 537 -1.92 -1.58 -6.02
C VAL A 537 -2.86 -1.82 -7.20
N LYS A 538 -2.53 -2.83 -8.00
CA LYS A 538 -3.39 -3.39 -9.04
C LYS A 538 -3.90 -2.37 -10.07
N THR A 539 -3.08 -1.37 -10.37
CA THR A 539 -3.34 -0.36 -11.39
C THR A 539 -2.04 0.08 -12.06
N VAL A 540 -2.15 0.87 -13.13
CA VAL A 540 -1.01 1.44 -13.85
C VAL A 540 -1.17 2.95 -13.99
N MET A 541 -0.10 3.71 -13.73
CA MET A 541 -0.13 5.18 -13.86
C MET A 541 0.79 5.69 -14.99
N SER A 542 1.58 4.81 -15.59
CA SER A 542 2.42 5.15 -16.74
C SER A 542 1.54 5.49 -17.95
N LYS A 543 1.74 6.67 -18.54
CA LYS A 543 1.07 7.11 -19.78
C LYS A 543 1.20 6.07 -20.90
N ARG A 544 2.40 5.49 -21.08
CA ARG A 544 2.66 4.43 -22.08
C ARG A 544 1.76 3.21 -21.87
N LYS A 545 1.63 2.75 -20.62
CA LYS A 545 0.79 1.58 -20.29
C LYS A 545 -0.70 1.90 -20.41
N LEU A 546 -1.14 3.06 -19.92
CA LEU A 546 -2.53 3.49 -20.06
C LEU A 546 -2.94 3.61 -21.54
N LYS A 547 -2.08 4.17 -22.38
CA LYS A 547 -2.29 4.25 -23.82
C LYS A 547 -2.44 2.86 -24.44
N TRP A 548 -1.58 1.91 -24.06
CA TRP A 548 -1.67 0.52 -24.52
C TRP A 548 -3.04 -0.12 -24.20
N PHE A 549 -3.59 0.09 -23.00
CA PHE A 549 -4.91 -0.45 -22.61
C PHE A 549 -6.04 0.07 -23.52
N VAL A 550 -5.96 1.34 -23.94
CA VAL A 550 -6.92 1.95 -24.86
C VAL A 550 -6.72 1.42 -26.29
N GLU A 551 -5.49 1.42 -26.78
CA GLU A 551 -5.17 0.98 -28.15
C GLU A 551 -5.46 -0.51 -28.40
N ASN A 552 -5.38 -1.34 -27.36
CA ASN A 552 -5.69 -2.77 -27.43
C ASN A 552 -7.13 -3.10 -27.04
N ASN A 553 -8.02 -2.10 -26.91
CA ASN A 553 -9.43 -2.27 -26.58
C ASN A 553 -9.70 -3.12 -25.31
N VAL A 554 -8.78 -3.09 -24.34
CA VAL A 554 -8.97 -3.73 -23.03
C VAL A 554 -9.88 -2.85 -22.15
N VAL A 555 -9.86 -1.54 -22.41
CA VAL A 555 -10.79 -0.56 -21.85
C VAL A 555 -11.51 0.23 -22.94
N ASP A 556 -12.64 0.83 -22.58
CA ASP A 556 -13.51 1.53 -23.53
C ASP A 556 -12.88 2.85 -24.00
N SER A 557 -12.20 3.59 -23.11
CA SER A 557 -11.57 4.88 -23.39
C SER A 557 -10.73 5.39 -22.20
N TRP A 558 -10.18 6.59 -22.32
CA TRP A 558 -9.50 7.29 -21.21
C TRP A 558 -10.43 7.65 -20.04
N VAL A 559 -11.74 7.65 -20.25
CA VAL A 559 -12.76 7.90 -19.20
C VAL A 559 -13.39 6.59 -18.70
N ASP A 560 -12.77 5.44 -18.97
CA ASP A 560 -13.23 4.15 -18.45
C ASP A 560 -13.19 4.14 -16.91
N PRO A 561 -14.23 3.67 -16.21
CA PRO A 561 -14.28 3.62 -14.74
C PRO A 561 -13.15 2.79 -14.09
N ARG A 562 -12.51 1.88 -14.82
CA ARG A 562 -11.36 1.10 -14.34
C ARG A 562 -10.06 1.91 -14.33
N PHE A 563 -9.98 2.98 -15.12
CA PHE A 563 -8.78 3.81 -15.22
C PHE A 563 -8.57 4.69 -13.99
N PRO A 564 -7.31 4.92 -13.59
CA PRO A 564 -6.97 5.87 -12.53
C PRO A 564 -6.98 7.33 -13.02
N THR A 565 -7.52 7.61 -14.22
CA THR A 565 -7.72 8.97 -14.73
C THR A 565 -8.72 9.73 -13.86
N ILE A 566 -8.64 11.06 -13.81
CA ILE A 566 -9.58 11.87 -13.01
C ILE A 566 -11.02 11.63 -13.46
N LYS A 567 -11.27 11.70 -14.77
CA LYS A 567 -12.59 11.40 -15.35
C LYS A 567 -13.04 9.98 -15.07
N GLY A 568 -12.15 8.98 -15.17
CA GLY A 568 -12.47 7.57 -14.91
C GLY A 568 -12.92 7.32 -13.47
N ILE A 569 -12.15 7.80 -12.48
CA ILE A 569 -12.49 7.59 -11.06
C ILE A 569 -13.74 8.38 -10.63
N LEU A 570 -13.96 9.59 -11.17
CA LEU A 570 -15.17 10.38 -10.90
C LEU A 570 -16.41 9.74 -11.54
N ARG A 571 -16.29 9.23 -12.77
CA ARG A 571 -17.36 8.46 -13.45
C ARG A 571 -17.68 7.17 -12.70
N ARG A 572 -16.70 6.50 -12.08
CA ARG A 572 -16.91 5.36 -11.18
C ARG A 572 -17.65 5.72 -9.88
N GLY A 573 -17.83 7.01 -9.58
CA GLY A 573 -18.56 7.50 -8.43
C GLY A 573 -17.70 7.96 -7.26
N LEU A 574 -16.38 8.13 -7.46
CA LEU A 574 -15.54 8.83 -6.49
C LEU A 574 -15.95 10.31 -6.42
N THR A 575 -15.99 10.87 -5.23
CA THR A 575 -16.25 12.30 -5.01
C THR A 575 -14.94 13.07 -4.92
N LYS A 576 -14.95 14.33 -5.37
CA LYS A 576 -13.77 15.21 -5.26
C LYS A 576 -13.40 15.47 -3.80
N GLU A 577 -14.39 15.53 -2.91
CA GLU A 577 -14.22 15.68 -1.47
C GLU A 577 -13.47 14.49 -0.87
N ALA A 578 -13.84 13.26 -1.25
CA ALA A 578 -13.14 12.05 -0.80
C ALA A 578 -11.69 12.01 -1.29
N LEU A 579 -11.48 12.35 -2.56
CA LEU A 579 -10.15 12.38 -3.15
C LEU A 579 -9.26 13.44 -2.47
N PHE A 580 -9.80 14.63 -2.23
CA PHE A 580 -9.10 15.71 -1.53
C PHE A 580 -8.75 15.31 -0.10
N GLN A 581 -9.72 14.79 0.67
CA GLN A 581 -9.48 14.32 2.03
C GLN A 581 -8.41 13.22 2.06
N PHE A 582 -8.49 12.25 1.15
CA PHE A 582 -7.48 11.20 1.05
C PHE A 582 -6.08 11.76 0.78
N ILE A 583 -5.93 12.71 -0.13
CA ILE A 583 -4.64 13.33 -0.45
C ILE A 583 -4.11 14.13 0.75
N LEU A 584 -4.95 14.89 1.45
CA LEU A 584 -4.55 15.65 2.63
C LEU A 584 -4.12 14.72 3.79
N GLU A 585 -4.80 13.59 4.00
CA GLU A 585 -4.42 12.61 5.02
C GLU A 585 -3.03 12.00 4.78
N GLN A 586 -2.60 11.89 3.53
CA GLN A 586 -1.23 11.45 3.20
C GLN A 586 -0.22 12.58 3.41
N GLY A 587 -0.66 13.82 3.19
CA GLY A 587 0.19 14.98 3.14
C GLY A 587 1.30 14.88 2.07
N PRO A 588 2.25 15.82 2.09
CA PRO A 588 3.46 15.84 1.30
C PRO A 588 4.57 14.99 1.93
N SER A 589 4.24 13.79 2.42
CA SER A 589 5.27 12.86 2.88
C SER A 589 6.24 12.54 1.73
N LYS A 590 7.55 12.49 2.02
CA LYS A 590 8.57 12.02 1.07
C LYS A 590 8.63 10.49 0.98
N ALA A 591 7.97 9.77 1.89
CA ALA A 591 7.94 8.31 1.87
C ALA A 591 7.03 7.82 0.74
N GLY A 592 7.59 7.02 -0.17
CA GLY A 592 6.83 6.34 -1.22
C GLY A 592 6.06 5.18 -0.63
N ASN A 593 4.73 5.21 -0.74
CA ASN A 593 3.86 4.14 -0.25
C ASN A 593 3.00 3.60 -1.39
N LEU A 594 2.98 2.28 -1.54
CA LEU A 594 2.03 1.60 -2.42
C LEU A 594 0.69 1.49 -1.70
N MET A 595 -0.31 2.22 -2.18
CA MET A 595 -1.58 2.40 -1.47
C MET A 595 -2.64 1.38 -1.91
N GLN A 596 -3.49 1.01 -0.96
CA GLN A 596 -4.68 0.21 -1.21
C GLN A 596 -5.86 1.11 -1.59
N TRP A 597 -6.66 0.68 -2.55
CA TRP A 597 -7.87 1.40 -2.97
C TRP A 597 -8.94 1.46 -1.87
N ASP A 598 -8.97 0.47 -0.99
CA ASP A 598 -9.96 0.32 0.08
C ASP A 598 -10.13 1.57 0.94
N LYS A 599 -9.01 2.22 1.31
CA LYS A 599 -9.05 3.43 2.14
C LYS A 599 -9.74 4.59 1.42
N LEU A 600 -9.41 4.81 0.14
CA LEU A 600 -10.01 5.88 -0.66
C LEU A 600 -11.52 5.66 -0.82
N TRP A 601 -11.94 4.43 -1.12
CA TRP A 601 -13.35 4.09 -1.27
C TRP A 601 -14.12 4.11 0.05
N SER A 602 -13.47 3.76 1.17
CA SER A 602 -14.06 3.88 2.51
C SER A 602 -14.36 5.34 2.86
N ILE A 603 -13.42 6.26 2.58
CA ILE A 603 -13.65 7.71 2.73
C ILE A 603 -14.80 8.16 1.84
N ASN A 604 -14.82 7.73 0.56
CA ASN A 604 -15.90 8.07 -0.37
C ASN A 604 -17.26 7.63 0.14
N LYS A 605 -17.36 6.38 0.61
CA LYS A 605 -18.58 5.83 1.20
C LYS A 605 -19.06 6.67 2.40
N GLN A 606 -18.15 7.04 3.32
CA GLN A 606 -18.50 7.84 4.49
C GLN A 606 -19.11 9.20 4.10
N ILE A 607 -18.68 9.77 2.98
CA ILE A 607 -19.20 11.03 2.46
C ILE A 607 -20.57 10.83 1.78
N ILE A 608 -20.72 9.81 0.93
CA ILE A 608 -21.94 9.64 0.13
C ILE A 608 -23.09 8.96 0.88
N ASP A 609 -22.82 7.97 1.75
CA ASP A 609 -23.85 7.17 2.43
C ASP A 609 -24.97 7.99 3.11
N PRO A 610 -24.68 9.07 3.86
CA PRO A 610 -25.74 9.86 4.49
C PRO A 610 -26.52 10.77 3.52
N LEU A 611 -26.04 10.94 2.28
CA LEU A 611 -26.54 11.94 1.31
C LEU A 611 -27.33 11.33 0.15
N ILE A 612 -27.46 10.00 0.09
CA ILE A 612 -28.01 9.32 -1.07
C ILE A 612 -29.29 8.53 -0.75
N PRO A 613 -30.24 8.44 -1.70
CA PRO A 613 -31.46 7.65 -1.54
C PRO A 613 -31.20 6.14 -1.56
N ARG A 614 -32.14 5.38 -1.00
CA ARG A 614 -32.10 3.91 -0.94
C ARG A 614 -33.25 3.29 -1.71
N TYR A 615 -32.90 2.33 -2.55
CA TYR A 615 -33.81 1.58 -3.39
C TYR A 615 -33.59 0.07 -3.26
N ALA A 616 -34.44 -0.73 -3.90
CA ALA A 616 -34.31 -2.16 -4.05
C ALA A 616 -34.17 -2.56 -5.52
N ALA A 617 -33.41 -3.63 -5.75
CA ALA A 617 -33.26 -4.28 -7.05
C ALA A 617 -32.98 -5.76 -6.83
N VAL A 618 -33.36 -6.62 -7.77
CA VAL A 618 -33.06 -8.06 -7.78
C VAL A 618 -32.56 -8.48 -9.16
N ASN A 619 -31.81 -9.58 -9.25
CA ASN A 619 -31.35 -10.10 -10.53
C ASN A 619 -32.53 -10.49 -11.44
N LYS A 620 -32.57 -9.97 -12.67
CA LYS A 620 -33.68 -10.21 -13.61
C LYS A 620 -33.80 -11.68 -14.04
N ASN A 621 -32.68 -12.37 -14.17
CA ASN A 621 -32.62 -13.72 -14.75
C ASN A 621 -32.74 -14.83 -13.70
N THR A 622 -32.36 -14.54 -12.45
CA THR A 622 -32.28 -15.55 -11.38
C THR A 622 -33.21 -15.30 -10.21
N SER A 623 -33.89 -14.14 -10.12
CA SER A 623 -34.81 -13.86 -9.00
C SER A 623 -35.89 -14.93 -8.87
N ILE A 624 -36.26 -15.25 -7.63
CA ILE A 624 -37.28 -16.24 -7.28
C ILE A 624 -38.57 -15.52 -6.87
N LEU A 625 -39.71 -16.07 -7.30
CA LEU A 625 -41.02 -15.61 -6.89
C LEU A 625 -41.36 -16.12 -5.48
N LEU A 626 -41.72 -15.21 -4.59
CA LEU A 626 -42.23 -15.45 -3.25
C LEU A 626 -43.69 -15.01 -3.17
N ILE A 627 -44.58 -15.91 -2.73
CA ILE A 627 -46.02 -15.67 -2.65
C ILE A 627 -46.49 -15.74 -1.19
N LEU A 628 -47.19 -14.71 -0.74
CA LEU A 628 -47.90 -14.68 0.55
C LEU A 628 -49.32 -15.21 0.35
N THR A 629 -49.55 -16.48 0.70
CA THR A 629 -50.79 -17.20 0.33
C THR A 629 -52.02 -16.79 1.14
N ASP A 630 -51.82 -16.10 2.27
CA ASP A 630 -52.86 -15.53 3.11
C ASP A 630 -53.33 -14.14 2.67
N LEU A 631 -52.71 -13.55 1.65
CA LEU A 631 -53.04 -12.23 1.13
C LEU A 631 -53.61 -12.29 -0.30
N ASN A 632 -54.50 -11.35 -0.61
CA ASN A 632 -55.06 -11.17 -1.94
C ASN A 632 -54.09 -10.42 -2.88
N ASP A 633 -54.25 -10.57 -4.20
CA ASP A 633 -53.41 -9.94 -5.24
C ASP A 633 -53.75 -8.45 -5.48
N THR A 634 -54.23 -7.75 -4.44
CA THR A 634 -54.55 -6.32 -4.53
C THR A 634 -53.28 -5.49 -4.38
N ILE A 635 -53.07 -4.54 -5.28
CA ILE A 635 -51.94 -3.60 -5.21
C ILE A 635 -52.27 -2.48 -4.24
N ILE A 636 -51.41 -2.28 -3.24
CA ILE A 636 -51.52 -1.21 -2.25
C ILE A 636 -50.28 -0.31 -2.38
N GLU A 637 -50.49 0.99 -2.37
CA GLU A 637 -49.43 2.00 -2.41
C GLU A 637 -49.25 2.63 -1.03
N LYS A 638 -48.00 2.72 -0.56
CA LYS A 638 -47.66 3.52 0.63
C LYS A 638 -46.41 4.35 0.38
N GLN A 639 -46.32 5.49 1.05
CA GLN A 639 -45.11 6.31 1.02
C GLN A 639 -44.07 5.77 2.00
N ARG A 640 -42.81 5.73 1.58
CA ARG A 640 -41.66 5.44 2.44
C ARG A 640 -40.58 6.50 2.29
N ASP A 641 -39.82 6.75 3.35
CA ASP A 641 -38.63 7.59 3.27
C ASP A 641 -37.59 6.97 2.31
N LEU A 642 -36.98 7.81 1.47
CA LEU A 642 -35.84 7.40 0.63
C LEU A 642 -34.59 7.12 1.48
N HIS A 643 -34.44 7.81 2.61
CA HIS A 643 -33.36 7.54 3.57
C HIS A 643 -33.83 7.77 5.02
N MET A 644 -33.86 6.70 5.82
CA MET A 644 -34.40 6.74 7.19
C MET A 644 -33.76 7.80 8.10
N LYS A 645 -32.45 8.05 7.95
CA LYS A 645 -31.73 9.03 8.76
C LYS A 645 -31.69 10.43 8.14
N ASN A 646 -32.16 10.58 6.91
CA ASN A 646 -32.09 11.83 6.15
C ASN A 646 -33.40 12.08 5.40
N LYS A 647 -34.38 12.62 6.11
CA LYS A 647 -35.71 12.92 5.57
C LYS A 647 -35.71 14.02 4.50
N SER A 648 -34.63 14.81 4.39
CA SER A 648 -34.53 15.85 3.36
C SER A 648 -34.48 15.31 1.92
N LEU A 649 -34.14 14.02 1.76
CA LEU A 649 -34.15 13.34 0.48
C LEU A 649 -35.58 12.99 -0.01
N GLY A 650 -36.59 13.20 0.83
CA GLY A 650 -37.99 12.96 0.49
C GLY A 650 -38.43 11.51 0.62
N THR A 651 -39.58 11.23 0.04
CA THR A 651 -40.25 9.91 0.07
C THR A 651 -40.43 9.37 -1.34
N CYS A 652 -40.67 8.07 -1.44
CA CYS A 652 -41.10 7.43 -2.68
C CYS A 652 -42.25 6.46 -2.41
N THR A 653 -43.02 6.18 -3.46
CA THR A 653 -44.07 5.16 -3.42
C THR A 653 -43.45 3.77 -3.35
N MET A 654 -43.90 2.97 -2.40
CA MET A 654 -43.63 1.55 -2.26
C MET A 654 -44.92 0.78 -2.52
N TYR A 655 -44.83 -0.25 -3.36
CA TYR A 655 -45.97 -1.08 -3.73
C TYR A 655 -45.96 -2.38 -2.94
N TYR A 656 -47.16 -2.83 -2.57
CA TYR A 656 -47.41 -4.05 -1.81
C TYR A 656 -48.48 -4.88 -2.51
N ASN A 657 -48.31 -6.20 -2.53
CA ASN A 657 -49.30 -7.17 -3.02
C ASN A 657 -49.04 -8.52 -2.32
N ASN A 658 -49.47 -9.64 -2.93
CA ASN A 658 -49.15 -10.97 -2.41
C ASN A 658 -47.95 -11.65 -3.10
N LYS A 659 -47.27 -11.01 -4.05
CA LYS A 659 -46.21 -11.61 -4.88
C LYS A 659 -44.96 -10.73 -4.91
N TYR A 660 -43.83 -11.31 -4.55
CA TYR A 660 -42.57 -10.60 -4.41
C TYR A 660 -41.46 -11.32 -5.17
N LEU A 661 -40.48 -10.59 -5.67
CA LEU A 661 -39.22 -11.14 -6.17
C LEU A 661 -38.13 -10.99 -5.11
N ILE A 662 -37.37 -12.06 -4.91
CA ILE A 662 -36.20 -12.11 -4.02
C ILE A 662 -35.00 -12.69 -4.77
N GLU A 663 -33.79 -12.43 -4.27
CA GLU A 663 -32.58 -13.00 -4.86
C GLU A 663 -32.52 -14.52 -4.70
N LEU A 664 -31.89 -15.19 -5.68
CA LEU A 664 -31.70 -16.64 -5.67
C LEU A 664 -30.88 -17.09 -4.46
N GLU A 665 -29.81 -16.37 -4.14
CA GLU A 665 -28.91 -16.71 -3.04
C GLU A 665 -29.63 -16.62 -1.68
N ASP A 666 -30.49 -15.61 -1.53
CA ASP A 666 -31.34 -15.47 -0.35
C ASP A 666 -32.34 -16.62 -0.29
N ALA A 667 -33.04 -16.92 -1.40
CA ALA A 667 -34.00 -18.02 -1.51
C ALA A 667 -33.38 -19.39 -1.18
N GLN A 668 -32.17 -19.67 -1.68
CA GLN A 668 -31.42 -20.91 -1.41
C GLN A 668 -31.06 -21.08 0.07
N SER A 669 -30.93 -19.98 0.80
CA SER A 669 -30.62 -20.02 2.21
C SER A 669 -31.83 -20.35 3.09
N LEU A 670 -33.06 -20.15 2.61
CA LEU A 670 -34.29 -20.26 3.40
C LEU A 670 -34.63 -21.71 3.75
N LEU A 671 -35.29 -21.89 4.89
CA LEU A 671 -35.79 -23.18 5.37
C LEU A 671 -37.31 -23.12 5.56
N GLU A 672 -37.97 -24.27 5.40
CA GLU A 672 -39.40 -24.39 5.73
C GLU A 672 -39.65 -24.17 7.22
N ASN A 673 -40.78 -23.53 7.53
CA ASN A 673 -41.17 -23.06 8.86
C ASN A 673 -40.23 -22.02 9.49
N GLU A 674 -39.27 -21.48 8.72
CA GLU A 674 -38.42 -20.38 9.17
C GLU A 674 -39.18 -19.04 9.12
N GLU A 675 -39.05 -18.25 10.19
CA GLU A 675 -39.50 -16.86 10.20
C GLU A 675 -38.35 -15.93 9.75
N ILE A 676 -38.63 -15.10 8.74
CA ILE A 676 -37.67 -14.13 8.20
C ILE A 676 -38.29 -12.74 8.11
N THR A 677 -37.46 -11.71 8.02
CA THR A 677 -37.93 -10.34 7.78
C THR A 677 -37.71 -9.92 6.34
N LEU A 678 -38.79 -9.49 5.69
CA LEU A 678 -38.72 -8.70 4.46
C LEU A 678 -38.49 -7.24 4.85
N ILE A 679 -37.34 -6.67 4.46
CA ILE A 679 -36.89 -5.34 4.90
C ILE A 679 -37.99 -4.30 4.60
N LYS A 680 -38.38 -3.49 5.60
CA LYS A 680 -39.45 -2.47 5.53
C LYS A 680 -40.87 -3.00 5.25
N LEU A 681 -41.07 -4.32 5.14
CA LEU A 681 -42.39 -4.93 5.01
C LEU A 681 -42.88 -5.51 6.34
N GLY A 682 -42.07 -6.35 6.96
CA GLY A 682 -42.43 -7.10 8.17
C GLY A 682 -41.93 -8.55 8.12
N ASN A 683 -42.29 -9.33 9.14
CA ASN A 683 -41.93 -10.74 9.18
C ASN A 683 -42.89 -11.59 8.35
N ILE A 684 -42.38 -12.72 7.86
CA ILE A 684 -43.12 -13.76 7.14
C ILE A 684 -42.63 -15.14 7.60
N ILE A 685 -43.49 -16.14 7.48
CA ILE A 685 -43.17 -17.54 7.83
C ILE A 685 -43.17 -18.37 6.55
N ILE A 686 -42.02 -18.95 6.21
CA ILE A 686 -41.88 -19.80 5.02
C ILE A 686 -42.66 -21.10 5.24
N LYS A 687 -43.53 -21.48 4.29
CA LYS A 687 -44.34 -22.70 4.38
C LYS A 687 -43.88 -23.79 3.46
N ASN A 688 -43.57 -23.45 2.21
CA ASN A 688 -43.17 -24.43 1.21
C ASN A 688 -42.14 -23.78 0.26
N ILE A 689 -41.09 -24.52 -0.06
CA ILE A 689 -40.09 -24.13 -1.06
C ILE A 689 -40.23 -25.10 -2.25
N GLU A 690 -40.92 -24.66 -3.29
CA GLU A 690 -41.15 -25.48 -4.48
C GLU A 690 -39.88 -25.60 -5.32
N LYS A 691 -39.45 -26.84 -5.56
CA LYS A 691 -38.26 -27.16 -6.35
C LYS A 691 -38.64 -27.99 -7.57
N HIS A 692 -38.00 -27.69 -8.70
CA HIS A 692 -38.07 -28.46 -9.93
C HIS A 692 -36.64 -28.80 -10.35
N ASP A 693 -36.34 -30.08 -10.58
CA ASP A 693 -34.98 -30.58 -10.88
C ASP A 693 -33.90 -30.07 -9.89
N GLY A 694 -34.27 -30.00 -8.61
CA GLY A 694 -33.40 -29.51 -7.53
C GLY A 694 -33.19 -27.98 -7.50
N LYS A 695 -33.76 -27.23 -8.44
CA LYS A 695 -33.72 -25.75 -8.48
C LYS A 695 -34.99 -25.16 -7.87
N ILE A 696 -34.83 -24.12 -7.06
CA ILE A 696 -35.97 -23.39 -6.48
C ILE A 696 -36.71 -22.66 -7.61
N LYS A 697 -38.03 -22.83 -7.68
CA LYS A 697 -38.89 -22.15 -8.66
C LYS A 697 -39.74 -21.08 -7.99
N GLN A 698 -40.31 -21.39 -6.83
CA GLN A 698 -41.23 -20.53 -6.11
C GLN A 698 -41.16 -20.82 -4.60
N ILE A 699 -41.47 -19.82 -3.78
CA ILE A 699 -41.58 -19.96 -2.33
C ILE A 699 -42.96 -19.48 -1.90
N ASN A 700 -43.66 -20.30 -1.11
CA ASN A 700 -44.94 -19.92 -0.51
C ASN A 700 -44.71 -19.64 0.99
N ALA A 701 -45.25 -18.53 1.47
CA ALA A 701 -45.12 -18.08 2.85
C ALA A 701 -46.44 -17.49 3.37
N LEU A 702 -46.52 -17.28 4.68
CA LEU A 702 -47.61 -16.54 5.32
C LEU A 702 -47.11 -15.22 5.90
N SER A 703 -47.96 -14.19 5.89
CA SER A 703 -47.65 -12.94 6.56
C SER A 703 -47.61 -13.11 8.08
N ASN A 704 -46.65 -12.43 8.72
CA ASN A 704 -46.58 -12.27 10.17
C ASN A 704 -46.10 -10.85 10.49
N PHE A 705 -46.78 -9.84 9.94
CA PHE A 705 -46.26 -8.46 9.97
C PHE A 705 -46.16 -7.87 11.39
N ASP A 706 -46.90 -8.42 12.35
CA ASP A 706 -46.81 -8.07 13.78
C ASP A 706 -45.67 -8.79 14.54
N GLY A 707 -44.93 -9.67 13.86
CA GLY A 707 -43.78 -10.37 14.42
C GLY A 707 -42.62 -9.46 14.80
N ASP A 708 -41.86 -9.83 15.83
CA ASP A 708 -40.68 -9.06 16.25
C ASP A 708 -39.52 -9.28 15.26
N PHE A 709 -39.21 -8.27 14.45
CA PHE A 709 -38.07 -8.31 13.51
C PHE A 709 -36.71 -8.46 14.19
N LYS A 710 -36.60 -8.35 15.52
CA LYS A 710 -35.35 -8.61 16.26
C LYS A 710 -35.08 -10.09 16.46
N THR A 711 -36.10 -10.96 16.40
CA THR A 711 -35.96 -12.40 16.61
C THR A 711 -35.55 -13.16 15.35
N THR A 712 -35.79 -12.56 14.18
CA THR A 712 -35.45 -13.16 12.88
C THR A 712 -33.95 -13.09 12.59
N LYS A 713 -33.39 -14.23 12.17
CA LYS A 713 -31.97 -14.33 11.79
C LYS A 713 -31.70 -13.76 10.40
N LYS A 714 -32.66 -13.89 9.48
CA LYS A 714 -32.52 -13.48 8.08
C LYS A 714 -33.37 -12.26 7.78
N LYS A 715 -32.74 -11.28 7.14
CA LYS A 715 -33.38 -10.04 6.69
C LYS A 715 -33.05 -9.84 5.22
N ILE A 716 -34.08 -9.95 4.37
CA ILE A 716 -33.89 -9.96 2.92
C ILE A 716 -34.55 -8.76 2.26
N HIS A 717 -33.91 -8.28 1.20
CA HIS A 717 -34.49 -7.27 0.33
C HIS A 717 -35.38 -7.96 -0.70
N TRP A 718 -36.31 -7.21 -1.25
CA TRP A 718 -37.36 -7.74 -2.11
C TRP A 718 -37.83 -6.65 -3.08
N LEU A 719 -38.49 -7.08 -4.14
CA LEU A 719 -39.27 -6.21 -5.02
C LEU A 719 -40.71 -6.71 -5.13
N PRO A 720 -41.71 -5.82 -5.19
CA PRO A 720 -43.06 -6.22 -5.54
C PRO A 720 -43.06 -6.76 -6.99
N TYR A 721 -43.69 -7.90 -7.21
CA TYR A 721 -43.82 -8.48 -8.54
C TYR A 721 -44.89 -7.73 -9.33
N LEU A 722 -44.46 -6.70 -10.07
CA LEU A 722 -45.30 -5.84 -10.89
C LEU A 722 -44.70 -5.74 -12.30
N PRO A 723 -44.88 -6.77 -13.16
CA PRO A 723 -44.12 -6.90 -14.42
C PRO A 723 -44.16 -5.67 -15.33
N GLN A 724 -45.27 -4.93 -15.32
CA GLN A 724 -45.48 -3.74 -16.16
C GLN A 724 -44.85 -2.46 -15.57
N GLN A 725 -44.52 -2.45 -14.28
CA GLN A 725 -43.99 -1.26 -13.58
C GLN A 725 -42.50 -1.41 -13.20
N LEU A 726 -41.98 -2.64 -13.17
CA LEU A 726 -40.57 -2.88 -12.85
C LEU A 726 -39.65 -2.22 -13.89
N ILE A 727 -38.66 -1.47 -13.42
CA ILE A 727 -37.65 -0.85 -14.27
C ILE A 727 -36.54 -1.87 -14.52
N THR A 728 -36.09 -1.96 -15.77
CA THR A 728 -34.92 -2.78 -16.11
C THR A 728 -33.66 -1.92 -16.08
N CYS A 729 -32.59 -2.48 -15.51
CA CYS A 729 -31.29 -1.81 -15.48
C CYS A 729 -30.16 -2.82 -15.66
N THR A 730 -29.01 -2.32 -16.11
CA THR A 730 -27.76 -3.07 -16.19
C THR A 730 -26.82 -2.56 -15.11
N LEU A 731 -26.38 -3.46 -14.23
CA LEU A 731 -25.43 -3.19 -13.16
C LEU A 731 -24.02 -3.55 -13.64
N TYR A 732 -23.13 -2.57 -13.68
CA TYR A 732 -21.73 -2.71 -14.04
C TYR A 732 -20.88 -2.82 -12.77
N GLU A 733 -20.17 -3.94 -12.63
CA GLU A 733 -19.14 -4.12 -11.62
C GLU A 733 -17.76 -4.19 -12.28
N TYR A 734 -16.78 -3.54 -11.66
CA TYR A 734 -15.43 -3.45 -12.21
C TYR A 734 -14.39 -3.97 -11.22
N ASP A 735 -13.55 -4.88 -11.70
CA ASP A 735 -12.36 -5.34 -10.99
C ASP A 735 -11.13 -4.50 -11.40
N HIS A 736 -9.99 -4.83 -10.82
CA HIS A 736 -8.70 -4.20 -11.09
C HIS A 736 -8.19 -4.46 -12.51
N LEU A 737 -7.38 -3.53 -13.04
CA LEU A 737 -6.81 -3.60 -14.40
C LEU A 737 -5.72 -4.67 -14.55
N ILE A 738 -5.01 -4.96 -13.46
CA ILE A 738 -3.91 -5.93 -13.44
C ILE A 738 -4.08 -6.89 -12.25
N THR A 739 -3.50 -8.09 -12.37
CA THR A 739 -3.65 -9.18 -11.40
C THR A 739 -2.61 -9.13 -10.27
N VAL A 740 -1.54 -8.34 -10.44
CA VAL A 740 -0.46 -8.16 -9.45
C VAL A 740 -0.53 -6.79 -8.78
N ASP A 741 0.01 -6.68 -7.57
CA ASP A 741 -0.01 -5.42 -6.81
C ASP A 741 0.83 -4.33 -7.50
N LYS A 742 2.01 -4.66 -8.01
CA LYS A 742 2.88 -3.78 -8.81
C LYS A 742 3.75 -4.63 -9.73
N PHE A 743 4.29 -4.00 -10.78
CA PHE A 743 5.34 -4.62 -11.60
C PHE A 743 6.71 -4.45 -10.93
N GLU A 744 7.55 -5.48 -10.95
CA GLU A 744 8.89 -5.42 -10.33
C GLU A 744 9.94 -4.80 -11.26
N ASN A 745 9.86 -5.04 -12.57
CA ASN A 745 10.78 -4.48 -13.56
C ASN A 745 10.08 -4.15 -14.88
N ASP A 746 9.92 -2.85 -15.17
CA ASP A 746 9.23 -2.36 -16.38
C ASP A 746 9.90 -2.74 -17.72
N ASN A 747 11.17 -3.18 -17.69
CA ASN A 747 12.00 -3.44 -18.88
C ASN A 747 12.46 -4.90 -19.04
N LYS A 748 12.17 -5.80 -18.10
CA LYS A 748 12.67 -7.19 -18.15
C LYS A 748 11.56 -8.25 -18.26
N GLU A 749 10.35 -7.92 -17.83
CA GLU A 749 9.19 -8.82 -17.94
C GLU A 749 8.18 -8.27 -18.94
N ASP A 750 7.56 -9.17 -19.70
CA ASP A 750 6.39 -8.82 -20.48
C ASP A 750 5.20 -8.59 -19.53
N TRP A 751 5.06 -7.34 -19.11
CA TRP A 751 4.04 -6.89 -18.16
C TRP A 751 2.60 -7.15 -18.64
N THR A 752 2.40 -7.41 -19.94
CA THR A 752 1.10 -7.71 -20.50
C THR A 752 0.52 -9.04 -19.99
N ASN A 753 1.37 -9.95 -19.52
CA ASN A 753 0.95 -11.23 -18.90
C ASN A 753 0.13 -11.05 -17.60
N PHE A 754 0.18 -9.87 -16.98
CA PHE A 754 -0.53 -9.59 -15.73
C PHE A 754 -1.79 -8.75 -15.93
N ILE A 755 -2.26 -8.58 -17.17
CA ILE A 755 -3.49 -7.84 -17.46
C ILE A 755 -4.71 -8.65 -17.05
N ASN A 756 -5.68 -7.97 -16.44
CA ASN A 756 -6.98 -8.56 -16.14
C ASN A 756 -7.98 -8.26 -17.27
N PHE A 757 -8.11 -9.20 -18.21
CA PHE A 757 -9.10 -9.13 -19.29
C PHE A 757 -10.54 -9.34 -18.80
N ASN A 758 -10.73 -9.92 -17.60
CA ASN A 758 -12.04 -10.16 -16.99
C ASN A 758 -12.32 -9.10 -15.91
N SER A 759 -12.15 -7.82 -16.24
CA SER A 759 -12.27 -6.70 -15.28
C SER A 759 -13.61 -5.97 -15.31
N LYS A 760 -14.57 -6.41 -16.14
CA LYS A 760 -15.91 -5.81 -16.28
C LYS A 760 -16.95 -6.93 -16.23
N TYR A 761 -17.99 -6.72 -15.41
CA TYR A 761 -19.09 -7.64 -15.22
C TYR A 761 -20.41 -6.91 -15.34
N GLU A 762 -21.38 -7.55 -15.98
CA GLU A 762 -22.70 -6.97 -16.24
C GLU A 762 -23.77 -7.87 -15.63
N THR A 763 -24.72 -7.28 -14.91
CA THR A 763 -25.87 -8.00 -14.35
C THR A 763 -27.15 -7.26 -14.72
N LEU A 764 -28.04 -7.94 -15.44
CA LEU A 764 -29.39 -7.44 -15.67
C LEU A 764 -30.19 -7.55 -14.37
N ALA A 765 -30.86 -6.46 -13.99
CA ALA A 765 -31.66 -6.40 -12.79
C ALA A 765 -33.04 -5.80 -13.08
N TYR A 766 -34.02 -6.22 -12.27
CA TYR A 766 -35.23 -5.45 -12.05
C TYR A 766 -35.00 -4.53 -10.86
N ALA A 767 -35.56 -3.33 -10.92
CA ALA A 767 -35.52 -2.34 -9.86
C ALA A 767 -36.93 -1.76 -9.64
N GLU A 768 -37.13 -1.19 -8.45
CA GLU A 768 -38.43 -0.59 -8.11
C GLU A 768 -38.75 0.64 -9.01
N PRO A 769 -40.04 0.94 -9.27
CA PRO A 769 -40.44 2.01 -10.20
C PRO A 769 -39.87 3.39 -9.87
N SER A 770 -39.64 3.66 -8.59
CA SER A 770 -39.14 4.94 -8.06
C SER A 770 -37.78 5.37 -8.60
N ILE A 771 -36.97 4.44 -9.14
CA ILE A 771 -35.66 4.77 -9.71
C ILE A 771 -35.75 5.56 -11.03
N SER A 772 -36.93 5.61 -11.66
CA SER A 772 -37.18 6.40 -12.89
C SER A 772 -36.98 7.90 -12.72
N THR A 773 -36.97 8.38 -11.46
CA THR A 773 -36.72 9.79 -11.12
C THR A 773 -35.23 10.17 -11.13
N LEU A 774 -34.34 9.18 -11.18
CA LEU A 774 -32.89 9.39 -11.14
C LEU A 774 -32.38 9.98 -12.46
N LYS A 775 -31.35 10.82 -12.35
CA LYS A 775 -30.64 11.44 -13.47
C LYS A 775 -29.23 10.88 -13.58
N VAL A 776 -28.62 11.05 -14.74
CA VAL A 776 -27.20 10.74 -14.95
C VAL A 776 -26.35 11.44 -13.87
N SER A 777 -25.38 10.72 -13.32
CA SER A 777 -24.53 11.09 -12.19
C SER A 777 -25.16 11.05 -10.78
N ASP A 778 -26.45 10.77 -10.65
CA ASP A 778 -27.06 10.53 -9.34
C ASP A 778 -26.46 9.29 -8.69
N LYS A 779 -26.20 9.39 -7.39
CA LYS A 779 -25.68 8.30 -6.56
C LYS A 779 -26.78 7.80 -5.63
N PHE A 780 -26.87 6.50 -5.46
CA PHE A 780 -27.86 5.86 -4.61
C PHE A 780 -27.36 4.52 -4.09
N GLN A 781 -28.12 3.91 -3.19
CA GLN A 781 -27.83 2.58 -2.68
C GLN A 781 -28.97 1.63 -3.05
N PHE A 782 -28.63 0.48 -3.64
CA PHE A 782 -29.52 -0.67 -3.60
C PHE A 782 -29.31 -1.44 -2.30
N GLU A 783 -30.38 -1.61 -1.53
CA GLU A 783 -30.35 -2.32 -0.26
C GLU A 783 -29.75 -3.72 -0.45
N ARG A 784 -28.76 -4.03 0.37
CA ARG A 784 -27.96 -5.27 0.31
C ARG A 784 -27.19 -5.55 -1.00
N ARG A 785 -27.33 -4.74 -2.06
CA ARG A 785 -26.51 -4.85 -3.30
C ARG A 785 -25.35 -3.86 -3.36
N GLY A 786 -25.45 -2.71 -2.67
CA GLY A 786 -24.37 -1.74 -2.55
C GLY A 786 -24.69 -0.38 -3.17
N TYR A 787 -23.65 0.40 -3.43
CA TYR A 787 -23.75 1.78 -3.89
C TYR A 787 -23.59 1.84 -5.41
N PHE A 788 -24.36 2.70 -6.07
CA PHE A 788 -24.36 2.83 -7.52
C PHE A 788 -24.41 4.30 -7.94
N ILE A 789 -23.85 4.59 -9.11
CA ILE A 789 -23.99 5.85 -9.84
C ILE A 789 -24.66 5.59 -11.18
N VAL A 790 -25.59 6.46 -11.59
CA VAL A 790 -26.20 6.40 -12.92
C VAL A 790 -25.19 6.87 -13.97
N ASP A 791 -24.73 5.97 -14.82
CA ASP A 791 -23.77 6.26 -15.88
C ASP A 791 -24.46 6.78 -17.14
N LYS A 792 -25.56 6.13 -17.52
CA LYS A 792 -26.34 6.45 -18.72
C LYS A 792 -27.80 6.03 -18.52
N ILE A 793 -28.70 6.74 -19.18
CA ILE A 793 -30.12 6.38 -19.28
C ILE A 793 -30.44 6.31 -20.77
N ASP A 794 -30.94 5.17 -21.23
CA ASP A 794 -31.35 4.95 -22.61
C ASP A 794 -32.73 5.58 -22.89
N SER A 795 -33.08 5.72 -24.17
CA SER A 795 -34.37 6.27 -24.61
C SER A 795 -35.58 5.48 -24.10
N ASN A 796 -35.41 4.18 -23.86
CA ASN A 796 -36.43 3.29 -23.29
C ASN A 796 -36.44 3.28 -21.75
N GLN A 797 -35.80 4.27 -21.09
CA GLN A 797 -35.66 4.35 -19.63
C GLN A 797 -34.86 3.19 -19.01
N HIS A 798 -34.06 2.46 -19.79
CA HIS A 798 -33.12 1.48 -19.25
C HIS A 798 -31.93 2.22 -18.61
N LEU A 799 -31.64 1.92 -17.35
CA LEU A 799 -30.53 2.55 -16.62
C LEU A 799 -29.27 1.71 -16.67
N HIS A 800 -28.15 2.34 -17.00
CA HIS A 800 -26.80 1.79 -16.86
C HIS A 800 -26.18 2.31 -15.57
N LEU A 801 -25.87 1.39 -14.65
CA LEU A 801 -25.53 1.72 -13.26
C LEU A 801 -24.15 1.17 -12.92
N ILE A 802 -23.20 2.04 -12.56
CA ILE A 802 -21.86 1.62 -12.15
C ILE A 802 -21.82 1.43 -10.64
N LYS A 803 -21.32 0.29 -10.18
CA LYS A 803 -21.10 0.02 -8.76
C LYS A 803 -19.97 0.88 -8.21
N ILE A 804 -20.28 1.64 -7.16
CA ILE A 804 -19.33 2.42 -6.38
C ILE A 804 -18.77 1.52 -5.28
N PRO A 805 -17.43 1.31 -5.21
CA PRO A 805 -16.86 0.47 -4.16
C PRO A 805 -17.06 1.05 -2.75
N ASP A 806 -17.21 0.17 -1.76
CA ASP A 806 -17.52 0.52 -0.37
C ASP A 806 -16.29 0.53 0.57
N GLY A 807 -15.10 0.26 0.01
CA GLY A 807 -13.83 0.23 0.74
C GLY A 807 -13.55 -1.04 1.55
N LYS A 808 -14.34 -2.11 1.39
CA LYS A 808 -14.03 -3.43 1.97
C LYS A 808 -13.33 -4.30 0.92
N SER A 809 -12.18 -4.86 1.28
CA SER A 809 -11.31 -5.66 0.39
C SER A 809 -12.00 -6.88 -0.25
N LYS A 810 -13.10 -7.37 0.34
CA LYS A 810 -13.92 -8.46 -0.20
C LYS A 810 -15.06 -8.02 -1.14
N ASN A 811 -15.35 -6.72 -1.24
CA ASN A 811 -16.53 -6.17 -1.93
C ASN A 811 -16.21 -5.32 -3.16
N MET A 812 -14.93 -5.10 -3.51
CA MET A 812 -14.56 -4.45 -4.78
C MET A 812 -15.07 -5.25 -6.00
N SER A 813 -15.29 -6.55 -5.80
CA SER A 813 -16.17 -7.43 -6.57
C SER A 813 -16.83 -8.38 -5.56
N ILE A 814 -18.15 -8.57 -5.58
CA ILE A 814 -18.83 -9.53 -4.67
C ILE A 814 -18.52 -10.99 -5.06
N ILE A 815 -17.74 -11.21 -6.12
CA ILE A 815 -17.32 -12.54 -6.55
C ILE A 815 -16.11 -13.01 -5.73
N THR A 816 -16.31 -13.24 -4.43
CA THR A 816 -15.60 -14.36 -3.79
C THR A 816 -16.21 -15.64 -4.34
N THR A 817 -15.53 -16.25 -5.31
CA THR A 817 -15.51 -17.70 -5.57
C THR A 817 -16.78 -18.46 -5.16
N LYS A 818 -17.75 -18.61 -6.07
CA LYS A 818 -18.80 -19.65 -5.96
C LYS A 818 -19.61 -19.89 -7.24
N VAL A 819 -19.04 -19.62 -8.42
CA VAL A 819 -19.47 -20.22 -9.69
C VAL A 819 -18.31 -21.08 -10.16
N ASP A 820 -18.54 -22.38 -10.36
CA ASP A 820 -17.52 -23.31 -10.85
C ASP A 820 -17.02 -22.82 -12.23
N PRO A 821 -15.72 -22.48 -12.39
CA PRO A 821 -15.16 -22.06 -13.67
C PRO A 821 -15.42 -23.07 -14.80
N LYS A 822 -15.69 -24.34 -14.46
CA LYS A 822 -16.04 -25.39 -15.43
C LYS A 822 -17.41 -25.18 -16.10
N GLN A 823 -18.34 -24.44 -15.49
CA GLN A 823 -19.64 -24.15 -16.12
C GLN A 823 -19.60 -22.97 -17.11
N LEU A 824 -18.58 -22.12 -17.04
CA LEU A 824 -18.34 -21.05 -18.02
C LEU A 824 -17.44 -21.50 -19.19
N ALA A 825 -16.67 -22.59 -19.00
CA ALA A 825 -15.92 -23.26 -20.06
C ALA A 825 -16.77 -24.40 -20.69
N GLY A 826 -17.92 -24.05 -21.26
CA GLY A 826 -19.01 -25.00 -21.50
C GLY A 826 -19.70 -24.98 -22.87
N THR A 827 -19.12 -24.40 -23.92
CA THR A 827 -19.51 -24.73 -25.30
C THR A 827 -18.28 -24.61 -26.21
N LYS A 828 -17.54 -25.72 -26.32
CA LYS A 828 -16.67 -25.94 -27.48
C LYS A 828 -17.58 -25.95 -28.71
N HIS A 829 -17.50 -24.91 -29.54
CA HIS A 829 -17.88 -25.04 -30.94
C HIS A 829 -16.94 -26.07 -31.56
N THR A 830 -17.42 -27.30 -31.69
CA THR A 830 -16.87 -28.29 -32.61
C THR A 830 -17.04 -27.72 -34.02
N LYS A 831 -15.93 -27.28 -34.62
CA LYS A 831 -15.84 -27.11 -36.06
C LYS A 831 -16.06 -28.49 -36.70
N ASN A 832 -17.13 -28.63 -37.49
CA ASN A 832 -17.21 -29.63 -38.53
C ASN A 832 -17.20 -28.88 -39.86
N ASN A 833 -16.19 -29.21 -40.67
CA ASN A 833 -15.89 -28.85 -42.06
C ASN A 833 -15.82 -27.37 -42.43
#